data_AF-A0A946U0Q1-F1
#
_entry.id   AF-A0A946U0Q1-F1
#
_cell.length_a   1.000
_cell.length_b   1.000
_cell.length_c   1.000
_cell.angle_alpha   90.00
_cell.angle_beta   90.00
_cell.angle_gamma   90.00
#
_symmetry.space_group_name_H-M   'P 1'
#
loop_
_entity.id
_entity.type
_entity.pdbx_description
1 polymer ?
#
loop_
_entity_poly.entity_id
_entity_poly.type
_entity_poly.pdbx_seq_one_letter_code
_entity_poly.pdbx_strand_id
1 'polypeptide(L)'
;MLLMRGWRHFIICFPCIYFSSKDLSVRADEVPFLDVENGSKALVLKVLGSSEKSQRIEFKSDYNPWALLTSDSGKNEWSFPVPNSDQRRLFRVVESARPRIVSHSSWKGSIDFPDEPFLSENLGESFEVVKWVKFVILTDDSNRVYFQDSRKYLFHYDFAKDRLKPFRGMTAEEFNHATLYLGSQKAILGAVLVAPYSKEYAVQFIGQDLYPKEMMKFLFETVGNSINGVQEWDGYLMPVAAHASSIQTDAEYYQENNIAIANPDRWSGQSGCYVPGWAIGRLKYIQSDEINAAYLSGELQPTDVLLTDFVPAEVPYVAGILTLSPTTPNSHVSILAQSYGIPFAYIKNPVGRVKAMSLVDSLTLLRTSSGYWGSCSIETLDASSVSDPYLNEILELKKAPELDVNSKVSKGVITIKDLSKVWPSDSRYIGGKAANFGFLRRAIPNNSPKAIAFTFDLWDQFMDQSMGDKTLREEINFRIEPFSSWPTDIAGLDKALRDIRNIIVKASDFSVEQKSAILNELSGFSPNEKIRFRSSTNVEDTRYFVGAGLYDSFSGCVLDDTDNNNTGPSHCDSGEPNERGVFRAIRKVYASFYNLNAYLERLRHGVNESEVGMALLVHHSFPDEIEIANGVATLVRGLSGRSTRVDISMVTQKGAVSVTNPEGEAIPEVVNGYLYRGASNYEGVSLQQRSSLLLLGDDAVMDWEEDYLSMIEIFYQISQEYIERFPENQEPHLEFEYKKIRDGEIVIKQIREIPMNSSSGSEDLSIIGSLSELMVFQGEYGTVMGNHRLKSLWRMKGENRWVNPQAERNSFIAEAEVEIALNGDTKNINGKPLDWSNHRFRMRKSGNQSYARDSWNWNSEHGQVSYWIDGQMPNPTEYEKDPVRGLSQINYFLGADYRSFVPIYNSGFGGVNESTTTNDTVKLVSGHPSDPAQEGSMLQTRSFSEGGVSIETRFYWPPYPKGPTAGYTSPLEKWVQTIITGLTAEPIILKGYFSQTYRPGHHNFWEDFVFEPILDEELDSSKISELQKRNVRQILLFTDPWGQSGTIKIIGLNGKLRDP
;
A
#
# COMPACT_ATOMS: atom_id res chain seq x y z
N MET A 1 4.71 -14.56 -64.31
CA MET A 1 6.08 -14.02 -64.49
C MET A 1 6.04 -12.62 -63.88
N LEU A 2 6.56 -12.29 -62.70
CA LEU A 2 7.75 -12.68 -61.94
C LEU A 2 7.47 -12.82 -60.42
N LEU A 3 8.14 -13.82 -59.82
CA LEU A 3 8.74 -13.91 -58.48
C LEU A 3 8.03 -13.35 -57.22
N MET A 4 7.61 -14.28 -56.35
CA MET A 4 7.90 -14.20 -54.92
C MET A 4 8.56 -15.51 -54.46
N ARG A 5 9.84 -15.42 -54.08
CA ARG A 5 10.60 -16.48 -53.43
C ARG A 5 10.38 -16.38 -51.92
N GLY A 6 9.81 -17.43 -51.34
CA GLY A 6 10.52 -18.20 -50.31
C GLY A 6 9.99 -18.10 -48.89
N TRP A 7 9.00 -18.93 -48.56
CA TRP A 7 8.82 -19.49 -47.21
C TRP A 7 8.85 -21.02 -47.36
N ARG A 8 9.82 -21.68 -46.71
CA ARG A 8 9.88 -23.15 -46.55
C ARG A 8 9.70 -23.45 -45.05
N HIS A 9 9.08 -24.60 -44.77
CA HIS A 9 8.96 -25.38 -43.52
C HIS A 9 7.61 -25.32 -42.79
N PHE A 10 6.93 -26.48 -42.72
CA PHE A 10 6.29 -27.06 -41.54
C PHE A 10 6.13 -28.58 -41.78
N ILE A 11 6.71 -29.43 -40.92
CA ILE A 11 6.30 -30.85 -40.76
C ILE A 11 5.75 -30.93 -39.33
N ILE A 12 4.53 -31.44 -39.17
CA ILE A 12 3.82 -31.56 -37.89
C ILE A 12 3.47 -33.04 -37.70
N CYS A 13 4.03 -33.69 -36.69
CA CYS A 13 3.65 -35.05 -36.27
C CYS A 13 2.81 -34.98 -34.99
N PHE A 14 1.65 -35.66 -34.97
CA PHE A 14 0.70 -35.64 -33.86
C PHE A 14 0.60 -37.01 -33.14
N PRO A 15 1.04 -37.11 -31.88
CA PRO A 15 0.54 -38.12 -30.97
C PRO A 15 -0.68 -37.62 -30.17
N CYS A 16 -1.82 -38.31 -30.29
CA CYS A 16 -2.99 -38.17 -29.40
C CYS A 16 -2.85 -39.18 -28.25
N ILE A 17 -2.76 -38.72 -26.99
CA ILE A 17 -2.60 -39.61 -25.84
C ILE A 17 -3.82 -39.49 -24.92
N TYR A 18 -4.41 -40.64 -24.58
CA TYR A 18 -5.53 -40.77 -23.66
C TYR A 18 -5.03 -41.44 -22.38
N PHE A 19 -5.24 -40.83 -21.21
CA PHE A 19 -4.77 -41.34 -19.91
C PHE A 19 -5.53 -42.59 -19.41
N SER A 20 -6.14 -43.38 -20.30
CA SER A 20 -6.79 -44.67 -19.93
C SER A 20 -6.56 -45.85 -20.89
N SER A 21 -5.75 -45.72 -21.96
CA SER A 21 -5.47 -46.88 -22.84
C SER A 21 -4.00 -46.94 -23.26
N LYS A 22 -3.36 -48.09 -22.97
CA LYS A 22 -2.01 -48.47 -23.39
C LYS A 22 -1.88 -48.50 -24.92
N ASP A 23 -0.70 -48.08 -25.37
CA ASP A 23 -0.08 -48.23 -26.69
C ASP A 23 -0.69 -47.43 -27.85
N LEU A 24 -0.06 -46.29 -28.14
CA LEU A 24 -0.18 -45.57 -29.42
C LEU A 24 1.20 -45.05 -29.83
N SER A 25 2.06 -45.95 -30.32
CA SER A 25 3.31 -45.58 -31.00
C SER A 25 2.99 -45.23 -32.45
N VAL A 26 2.97 -43.94 -32.79
CA VAL A 26 2.97 -43.51 -34.20
C VAL A 26 4.43 -43.44 -34.64
N ARG A 27 5.00 -44.55 -35.12
CA ARG A 27 6.30 -44.50 -35.82
C ARG A 27 6.06 -43.93 -37.21
N ALA A 28 6.32 -42.64 -37.37
CA ALA A 28 6.54 -42.04 -38.69
C ALA A 28 8.03 -42.19 -39.04
N ASP A 29 8.34 -42.66 -40.25
CA ASP A 29 9.72 -42.73 -40.77
C ASP A 29 10.27 -41.33 -41.19
N GLU A 30 9.64 -40.24 -40.74
CA GLU A 30 9.97 -38.86 -41.12
C GLU A 30 10.57 -38.10 -39.92
N VAL A 31 11.70 -37.41 -40.14
CA VAL A 31 12.34 -36.53 -39.16
C VAL A 31 11.87 -35.09 -39.40
N PRO A 32 11.43 -34.34 -38.38
CA PRO A 32 11.45 -34.68 -36.95
C PRO A 32 10.30 -35.59 -36.51
N PHE A 33 10.53 -36.46 -35.52
CA PHE A 33 9.46 -37.24 -34.89
C PHE A 33 9.49 -37.19 -33.36
N LEU A 34 8.32 -37.44 -32.77
CA LEU A 34 8.07 -37.50 -31.33
C LEU A 34 7.61 -38.92 -30.96
N ASP A 35 8.42 -39.64 -30.19
CA ASP A 35 8.05 -40.92 -29.59
C ASP A 35 7.67 -40.71 -28.12
N VAL A 36 6.81 -41.57 -27.59
CA VAL A 36 6.36 -41.48 -26.20
C VAL A 36 6.58 -42.79 -25.48
N GLU A 37 7.51 -42.78 -24.54
CA GLU A 37 7.82 -43.92 -23.68
C GLU A 37 7.04 -43.77 -22.36
N ASN A 38 6.27 -44.80 -22.00
CA ASN A 38 5.48 -44.78 -20.77
C ASN A 38 6.27 -45.40 -19.61
N GLY A 39 6.74 -44.55 -18.67
CA GLY A 39 7.29 -44.99 -17.39
C GLY A 39 6.19 -45.09 -16.32
N SER A 40 6.35 -45.95 -15.32
CA SER A 40 5.32 -46.17 -14.27
C SER A 40 4.97 -44.93 -13.41
N LYS A 41 5.66 -43.80 -13.57
CA LYS A 41 5.45 -42.53 -12.84
C LYS A 41 5.42 -41.26 -13.71
N ALA A 42 5.82 -41.33 -14.98
CA ALA A 42 5.88 -40.18 -15.89
C ALA A 42 5.92 -40.66 -17.35
N LEU A 43 5.40 -39.83 -18.27
CA LEU A 43 5.56 -40.02 -19.71
C LEU A 43 6.89 -39.40 -20.15
N VAL A 44 7.66 -40.06 -21.01
CA VAL A 44 8.91 -39.52 -21.56
C VAL A 44 8.69 -39.22 -23.04
N LEU A 45 8.72 -37.94 -23.39
CA LEU A 45 8.65 -37.47 -24.76
C LEU A 45 10.05 -37.49 -25.38
N LYS A 46 10.27 -38.40 -26.32
CA LYS A 46 11.55 -38.58 -27.00
C LYS A 46 11.50 -37.93 -28.37
N VAL A 47 12.38 -36.96 -28.60
CA VAL A 47 12.47 -36.17 -29.84
C VAL A 47 13.68 -36.61 -30.63
N LEU A 48 13.47 -36.91 -31.92
CA LEU A 48 14.53 -37.16 -32.89
C LEU A 48 14.42 -36.14 -34.03
N GLY A 49 15.48 -35.36 -34.24
CA GLY A 49 15.50 -34.19 -35.13
C GLY A 49 16.88 -33.87 -35.68
N SER A 50 17.03 -32.76 -36.41
CA SER A 50 18.33 -32.29 -36.92
C SER A 50 19.10 -31.44 -35.91
N SER A 51 20.38 -31.76 -35.63
CA SER A 51 21.28 -30.95 -34.78
C SER A 51 21.53 -29.54 -35.32
N GLU A 52 21.26 -29.28 -36.61
CA GLU A 52 21.44 -27.95 -37.21
C GLU A 52 20.23 -27.02 -37.01
N LYS A 53 19.13 -27.54 -36.47
CA LYS A 53 17.87 -26.82 -36.28
C LYS A 53 17.52 -26.69 -34.80
N SER A 54 16.58 -25.79 -34.52
CA SER A 54 15.94 -25.67 -33.20
C SER A 54 14.74 -26.62 -33.17
N GLN A 55 14.57 -27.37 -32.09
CA GLN A 55 13.50 -28.35 -31.95
C GLN A 55 12.77 -28.05 -30.65
N ARG A 56 11.45 -27.87 -30.72
CA ARG A 56 10.62 -27.59 -29.55
C ARG A 56 9.43 -28.51 -29.47
N ILE A 57 9.06 -28.87 -28.26
CA ILE A 57 7.80 -29.56 -27.97
C ILE A 57 6.77 -28.49 -27.63
N GLU A 58 5.66 -28.51 -28.34
CA GLU A 58 4.49 -27.69 -28.02
C GLU A 58 3.36 -28.60 -27.55
N PHE A 59 2.51 -28.07 -26.68
CA PHE A 59 1.34 -28.76 -26.17
C PHE A 59 0.08 -27.90 -26.25
N LYS A 60 -1.08 -28.55 -26.19
CA LYS A 60 -2.35 -27.90 -25.91
C LYS A 60 -3.33 -28.82 -25.18
N SER A 61 -4.22 -28.24 -24.41
CA SER A 61 -5.42 -28.87 -23.83
C SER A 61 -6.65 -28.34 -24.58
N ASP A 62 -7.57 -29.23 -24.98
CA ASP A 62 -8.84 -28.92 -25.68
C ASP A 62 -8.80 -27.68 -26.62
N TYR A 63 -9.61 -26.65 -26.37
CA TYR A 63 -9.79 -25.45 -27.21
C TYR A 63 -8.65 -24.41 -27.09
N ASN A 64 -7.57 -24.71 -26.37
CA ASN A 64 -6.46 -23.77 -26.16
C ASN A 64 -5.51 -23.69 -27.38
N PRO A 65 -4.84 -22.53 -27.59
CA PRO A 65 -3.74 -22.42 -28.54
C PRO A 65 -2.56 -23.34 -28.18
N TRP A 66 -1.67 -23.59 -29.15
CA TRP A 66 -0.43 -24.33 -28.90
C TRP A 66 0.54 -23.48 -28.07
N ALA A 67 1.03 -24.04 -26.97
CA ALA A 67 1.98 -23.41 -26.06
C ALA A 67 3.31 -24.17 -26.05
N LEU A 68 4.40 -23.46 -25.80
CA LEU A 68 5.73 -24.04 -25.70
C LEU A 68 5.90 -24.82 -24.40
N LEU A 69 6.29 -26.10 -24.47
CA LEU A 69 6.59 -26.91 -23.30
C LEU A 69 8.07 -26.88 -22.95
N THR A 70 8.92 -27.07 -23.95
CA THR A 70 10.37 -27.18 -23.81
C THR A 70 11.02 -27.13 -25.18
N SER A 71 12.32 -26.88 -25.24
CA SER A 71 13.09 -26.81 -26.48
C SER A 71 14.53 -27.27 -26.27
N ASP A 72 15.11 -27.90 -27.29
CA ASP A 72 16.52 -28.24 -27.34
C ASP A 72 17.11 -27.79 -28.69
N SER A 73 18.40 -27.51 -28.68
CA SER A 73 19.09 -26.92 -29.80
C SER A 73 20.48 -27.56 -29.92
N GLY A 74 20.80 -28.14 -31.08
CA GLY A 74 22.11 -28.77 -31.28
C GLY A 74 22.15 -30.28 -31.01
N LYS A 75 21.04 -30.89 -30.59
CA LYS A 75 20.93 -32.34 -30.40
C LYS A 75 20.16 -33.01 -31.54
N ASN A 76 20.61 -34.19 -31.92
CA ASN A 76 19.87 -35.06 -32.83
C ASN A 76 18.78 -35.86 -32.10
N GLU A 77 18.97 -36.09 -30.79
CA GLU A 77 18.08 -36.88 -29.95
C GLU A 77 18.07 -36.29 -28.53
N TRP A 78 16.88 -36.14 -27.94
CA TRP A 78 16.71 -35.76 -26.55
C TRP A 78 15.36 -36.24 -26.00
N SER A 79 15.26 -36.35 -24.68
CA SER A 79 14.05 -36.80 -24.00
C SER A 79 13.62 -35.81 -22.94
N PHE A 80 12.32 -35.61 -22.81
CA PHE A 80 11.71 -34.72 -21.81
C PHE A 80 10.63 -35.45 -21.02
N PRO A 81 10.77 -35.60 -19.69
CA PRO A 81 9.73 -36.19 -18.86
C PRO A 81 8.56 -35.23 -18.66
N VAL A 82 7.35 -35.75 -18.74
CA VAL A 82 6.08 -35.05 -18.48
C VAL A 82 5.37 -35.78 -17.33
N PRO A 83 4.98 -35.07 -16.25
CA PRO A 83 4.21 -35.65 -15.16
C PRO A 83 2.88 -36.26 -15.65
N ASN A 84 2.40 -37.31 -14.99
CA ASN A 84 1.06 -37.82 -15.25
C ASN A 84 0.02 -36.77 -14.87
N SER A 85 -0.97 -36.55 -15.75
CA SER A 85 -2.04 -35.57 -15.56
C SER A 85 -3.37 -36.21 -15.92
N ASP A 86 -4.43 -35.87 -15.20
CA ASP A 86 -5.79 -36.37 -15.50
C ASP A 86 -6.43 -35.67 -16.71
N GLN A 87 -5.76 -34.67 -17.31
CA GLN A 87 -6.26 -33.88 -18.44
C GLN A 87 -5.79 -34.41 -19.80
N ARG A 88 -6.68 -34.34 -20.80
CA ARG A 88 -6.36 -34.68 -22.19
C ARG A 88 -5.41 -33.62 -22.78
N ARG A 89 -4.25 -34.06 -23.27
CA ARG A 89 -3.24 -33.20 -23.89
C ARG A 89 -2.85 -33.70 -25.27
N LEU A 90 -2.57 -32.76 -26.16
CA LEU A 90 -1.97 -33.01 -27.46
C LEU A 90 -0.56 -32.43 -27.45
N PHE A 91 0.39 -33.19 -28.00
CA PHE A 91 1.78 -32.76 -28.15
C PHE A 91 2.14 -32.71 -29.62
N ARG A 92 3.07 -31.82 -29.99
CA ARG A 92 3.71 -31.82 -31.30
C ARG A 92 5.17 -31.39 -31.15
N VAL A 93 6.02 -31.90 -32.03
CA VAL A 93 7.38 -31.35 -32.21
C VAL A 93 7.33 -30.37 -33.37
N VAL A 94 7.91 -29.19 -33.16
CA VAL A 94 8.13 -28.20 -34.20
C VAL A 94 9.63 -28.02 -34.39
N GLU A 95 10.08 -28.16 -35.62
CA GLU A 95 11.48 -27.95 -36.01
C GLU A 95 11.59 -26.67 -36.85
N SER A 96 12.48 -25.77 -36.46
CA SER A 96 12.68 -24.50 -37.14
C SER A 96 14.15 -24.16 -37.36
N ALA A 97 14.42 -23.44 -38.45
CA ALA A 97 15.77 -22.99 -38.77
C ALA A 97 16.12 -21.77 -37.89
N ARG A 98 17.26 -21.84 -37.19
CA ARG A 98 17.64 -20.74 -36.28
C ARG A 98 17.78 -19.43 -37.05
N PRO A 99 17.14 -18.35 -36.58
CA PRO A 99 17.36 -17.03 -37.15
C PRO A 99 18.82 -16.61 -36.92
N ARG A 100 19.52 -16.29 -38.01
CA ARG A 100 20.87 -15.69 -37.91
C ARG A 100 20.74 -14.24 -37.44
N ILE A 101 20.97 -14.00 -36.16
CA ILE A 101 21.04 -12.66 -35.56
C ILE A 101 22.49 -12.19 -35.56
N VAL A 102 22.74 -11.00 -36.12
CA VAL A 102 24.09 -10.42 -36.20
C VAL A 102 24.50 -9.91 -34.82
N SER A 103 25.69 -10.30 -34.35
CA SER A 103 26.26 -9.79 -33.10
C SER A 103 26.40 -8.26 -33.15
N HIS A 104 26.03 -7.60 -32.06
CA HIS A 104 26.07 -6.14 -31.96
C HIS A 104 26.19 -5.74 -30.48
N SER A 105 26.79 -4.58 -30.20
CA SER A 105 27.00 -4.11 -28.81
C SER A 105 25.72 -3.75 -28.05
N SER A 106 24.58 -3.64 -28.73
CA SER A 106 23.29 -3.27 -28.14
C SER A 106 22.46 -4.47 -27.68
N TRP A 107 23.00 -5.68 -27.78
CA TRP A 107 22.35 -6.88 -27.24
C TRP A 107 23.37 -7.94 -26.83
N LYS A 108 23.00 -8.80 -25.88
CA LYS A 108 23.82 -9.94 -25.47
C LYS A 108 22.97 -11.14 -25.05
N GLY A 109 23.60 -12.31 -25.00
CA GLY A 109 22.94 -13.58 -24.69
C GLY A 109 22.81 -13.89 -23.19
N SER A 110 23.61 -13.21 -22.37
CA SER A 110 23.63 -13.37 -20.91
C SER A 110 23.97 -12.04 -20.25
N ILE A 111 23.46 -11.81 -19.04
CA ILE A 111 23.73 -10.62 -18.22
C ILE A 111 24.54 -10.99 -16.98
N ASP A 112 25.28 -10.04 -16.41
CA ASP A 112 26.25 -10.27 -15.33
C ASP A 112 25.95 -9.35 -14.14
N PHE A 113 25.60 -9.89 -12.97
CA PHE A 113 25.29 -9.11 -11.76
C PHE A 113 26.46 -9.05 -10.78
N PRO A 114 26.56 -7.97 -9.94
CA PRO A 114 25.67 -6.80 -9.85
C PRO A 114 25.91 -5.73 -10.94
N ASP A 115 27.07 -5.73 -11.59
CA ASP A 115 27.53 -4.67 -12.49
C ASP A 115 27.07 -4.91 -13.94
N GLU A 116 25.76 -4.69 -14.20
CA GLU A 116 25.17 -4.89 -15.52
C GLU A 116 24.99 -3.57 -16.29
N PRO A 117 25.75 -3.32 -17.37
CA PRO A 117 25.62 -2.10 -18.17
C PRO A 117 24.33 -2.02 -19.01
N PHE A 118 23.56 -3.09 -19.19
CA PHE A 118 22.30 -3.03 -19.94
C PHE A 118 21.09 -2.64 -19.08
N LEU A 119 21.28 -2.47 -17.77
CA LEU A 119 20.26 -1.95 -16.88
C LEU A 119 19.86 -0.52 -17.27
N SER A 120 18.56 -0.23 -17.13
CA SER A 120 18.00 1.12 -17.30
C SER A 120 18.72 2.17 -16.45
N GLU A 121 18.64 3.44 -16.87
CA GLU A 121 19.13 4.56 -16.06
C GLU A 121 18.32 4.71 -14.77
N ASN A 122 18.92 5.40 -13.78
CA ASN A 122 18.23 5.68 -12.52
C ASN A 122 17.07 6.65 -12.79
N LEU A 123 15.84 6.25 -12.46
CA LEU A 123 14.68 7.14 -12.49
C LEU A 123 14.29 7.49 -11.05
N GLY A 124 14.82 8.60 -10.54
CA GLY A 124 14.44 9.21 -9.26
C GLY A 124 15.43 9.03 -8.09
N GLU A 125 15.24 9.85 -7.04
CA GLU A 125 16.04 9.90 -5.81
C GLU A 125 15.51 8.99 -4.68
N SER A 126 14.81 7.88 -4.98
CA SER A 126 14.39 6.92 -3.94
C SER A 126 15.43 5.82 -3.76
N PHE A 127 15.76 5.46 -2.51
CA PHE A 127 16.90 4.59 -2.16
C PHE A 127 16.74 3.09 -2.49
N GLU A 128 15.67 2.68 -3.18
CA GLU A 128 15.52 1.32 -3.71
C GLU A 128 15.03 1.40 -5.17
N VAL A 129 15.86 1.96 -6.05
CA VAL A 129 15.57 2.05 -7.49
C VAL A 129 15.63 0.64 -8.09
N VAL A 130 14.47 0.05 -8.37
CA VAL A 130 14.36 -1.16 -9.18
C VAL A 130 14.82 -0.81 -10.60
N LYS A 131 15.94 -1.41 -11.02
CA LYS A 131 16.44 -1.32 -12.39
C LYS A 131 15.91 -2.46 -13.21
N TRP A 132 15.96 -2.36 -14.54
CA TRP A 132 15.56 -3.47 -15.38
C TRP A 132 16.42 -3.62 -16.62
N VAL A 133 16.45 -4.84 -17.14
CA VAL A 133 16.95 -5.15 -18.48
C VAL A 133 15.89 -5.93 -19.25
N LYS A 134 15.47 -5.38 -20.39
CA LYS A 134 14.49 -6.02 -21.28
C LYS A 134 15.12 -7.17 -22.05
N PHE A 135 14.32 -8.18 -22.35
CA PHE A 135 14.73 -9.28 -23.21
C PHE A 135 13.63 -9.73 -24.18
N VAL A 136 14.08 -10.42 -25.23
CA VAL A 136 13.23 -11.12 -26.20
C VAL A 136 13.68 -12.57 -26.31
N ILE A 137 12.75 -13.52 -26.36
CA ILE A 137 13.01 -14.93 -26.68
C ILE A 137 12.27 -15.26 -27.98
N LEU A 138 12.99 -15.62 -29.04
CA LEU A 138 12.36 -15.98 -30.33
C LEU A 138 11.76 -17.38 -30.23
N THR A 139 10.55 -17.60 -30.74
CA THR A 139 9.93 -18.94 -30.70
C THR A 139 10.70 -19.98 -31.53
N ASP A 140 11.45 -19.53 -32.54
CA ASP A 140 12.35 -20.36 -33.35
C ASP A 140 13.78 -20.50 -32.79
N ASP A 141 14.07 -19.86 -31.65
CA ASP A 141 15.34 -19.96 -30.91
C ASP A 141 15.08 -19.85 -29.41
N SER A 142 14.12 -20.64 -28.92
CA SER A 142 13.53 -20.47 -27.58
C SER A 142 14.45 -20.82 -26.41
N ASN A 143 15.66 -21.32 -26.68
CA ASN A 143 16.70 -21.58 -25.69
C ASN A 143 17.67 -20.40 -25.52
N ARG A 144 17.43 -19.29 -26.23
CA ARG A 144 18.31 -18.13 -26.21
C ARG A 144 17.53 -16.88 -25.83
N VAL A 145 18.06 -16.17 -24.85
CA VAL A 145 17.57 -14.86 -24.43
C VAL A 145 18.37 -13.78 -25.15
N TYR A 146 17.68 -12.78 -25.68
CA TYR A 146 18.28 -11.61 -26.30
C TYR A 146 18.04 -10.40 -25.39
N PHE A 147 18.96 -10.15 -24.46
CA PHE A 147 18.92 -8.98 -23.59
C PHE A 147 19.29 -7.73 -24.39
N GLN A 148 18.46 -6.70 -24.37
CA GLN A 148 18.73 -5.44 -25.03
C GLN A 148 19.40 -4.45 -24.07
N ASP A 149 20.27 -3.60 -24.59
CA ASP A 149 20.78 -2.44 -23.88
C ASP A 149 19.60 -1.48 -23.59
N SER A 150 19.09 -1.52 -22.36
CA SER A 150 17.85 -0.82 -21.98
C SER A 150 18.07 0.69 -21.76
N ARG A 151 19.31 1.17 -21.82
CA ARG A 151 19.64 2.61 -21.90
C ARG A 151 19.54 3.12 -23.33
N LYS A 152 19.83 2.26 -24.31
CA LYS A 152 19.81 2.61 -25.74
C LYS A 152 18.46 2.33 -26.40
N TYR A 153 17.84 1.20 -26.06
CA TYR A 153 16.56 0.78 -26.59
C TYR A 153 15.55 0.72 -25.44
N LEU A 154 14.69 1.73 -25.41
CA LEU A 154 13.69 1.89 -24.39
C LEU A 154 12.58 0.83 -24.52
N PHE A 155 12.09 0.58 -25.74
CA PHE A 155 11.04 -0.40 -26.03
C PHE A 155 11.57 -1.69 -26.68
N HIS A 156 10.84 -2.80 -26.52
CA HIS A 156 11.12 -4.06 -27.22
C HIS A 156 10.95 -3.91 -28.74
N TYR A 157 9.99 -3.10 -29.18
CA TYR A 157 9.70 -2.88 -30.60
C TYR A 157 10.90 -2.30 -31.35
N ASP A 158 11.50 -1.21 -30.85
CA ASP A 158 12.64 -0.56 -31.53
C ASP A 158 13.85 -1.49 -31.58
N PHE A 159 14.14 -2.19 -30.48
CA PHE A 159 15.19 -3.19 -30.43
C PHE A 159 14.95 -4.33 -31.44
N ALA A 160 13.74 -4.90 -31.43
CA ALA A 160 13.38 -6.03 -32.27
C ALA A 160 13.40 -5.65 -33.75
N LYS A 161 12.84 -4.50 -34.10
CA LYS A 161 12.84 -3.97 -35.47
C LYS A 161 14.26 -3.77 -36.01
N ASP A 162 15.17 -3.24 -35.19
CA ASP A 162 16.55 -2.97 -35.61
C ASP A 162 17.42 -4.22 -35.66
N ARG A 163 17.28 -5.12 -34.68
CA ARG A 163 18.25 -6.19 -34.41
C ARG A 163 17.73 -7.59 -34.73
N LEU A 164 16.43 -7.81 -34.62
CA LEU A 164 15.83 -9.13 -34.78
C LEU A 164 15.17 -9.26 -36.16
N LYS A 165 15.78 -10.10 -37.01
CA LYS A 165 15.36 -10.32 -38.40
C LYS A 165 13.84 -10.56 -38.58
N PRO A 166 13.13 -11.31 -37.70
CA PRO A 166 11.69 -11.54 -37.86
C PRO A 166 10.82 -10.28 -37.83
N PHE A 167 11.28 -9.18 -37.24
CA PHE A 167 10.49 -7.97 -36.97
C PHE A 167 10.90 -6.77 -37.84
N ARG A 168 11.88 -6.94 -38.74
CA ARG A 168 12.33 -5.86 -39.63
C ARG A 168 11.20 -5.38 -40.53
N GLY A 169 10.94 -4.07 -40.47
CA GLY A 169 9.93 -3.42 -41.31
C GLY A 169 8.49 -3.58 -40.82
N MET A 170 8.25 -4.26 -39.69
CA MET A 170 6.93 -4.30 -39.07
C MET A 170 6.55 -2.94 -38.48
N THR A 171 5.25 -2.67 -38.46
CA THR A 171 4.66 -1.61 -37.63
C THR A 171 4.61 -2.04 -36.16
N ALA A 172 4.36 -1.10 -35.25
CA ALA A 172 4.19 -1.43 -33.82
C ALA A 172 2.96 -2.33 -33.58
N GLU A 173 1.89 -2.14 -34.34
CA GLU A 173 0.67 -2.97 -34.26
C GLU A 173 0.93 -4.41 -34.75
N GLU A 174 1.63 -4.56 -35.88
CA GLU A 174 2.04 -5.87 -36.39
C GLU A 174 2.99 -6.58 -35.41
N PHE A 175 3.89 -5.82 -34.77
CA PHE A 175 4.78 -6.33 -33.73
C PHE A 175 3.98 -6.84 -32.53
N ASN A 176 3.09 -6.03 -31.97
CA ASN A 176 2.25 -6.40 -30.84
C ASN A 176 1.40 -7.65 -31.14
N HIS A 177 0.78 -7.72 -32.32
CA HIS A 177 0.03 -8.91 -32.75
C HIS A 177 0.93 -10.16 -32.83
N ALA A 178 2.19 -9.99 -33.24
CA ALA A 178 3.17 -11.06 -33.34
C ALA A 178 3.89 -11.41 -32.03
N THR A 179 3.65 -10.70 -30.93
CA THR A 179 4.38 -10.93 -29.66
C THR A 179 3.50 -11.02 -28.41
N LEU A 180 2.26 -10.52 -28.43
CA LEU A 180 1.43 -10.44 -27.21
C LEU A 180 0.31 -11.50 -27.11
N TYR A 181 -0.08 -12.16 -28.22
CA TYR A 181 -1.21 -13.11 -28.23
C TYR A 181 -0.74 -14.55 -28.42
N LEU A 182 -1.13 -15.45 -27.52
CA LEU A 182 -0.69 -16.84 -27.48
C LEU A 182 -1.15 -17.60 -28.74
N GLY A 183 -0.24 -18.37 -29.35
CA GLY A 183 -0.50 -19.19 -30.54
C GLY A 183 -0.14 -18.54 -31.88
N SER A 184 0.00 -17.22 -31.95
CA SER A 184 0.53 -16.49 -33.13
C SER A 184 1.93 -15.92 -32.91
N GLN A 185 2.50 -16.10 -31.71
CA GLN A 185 3.74 -15.43 -31.31
C GLN A 185 4.96 -15.87 -32.13
N LYS A 186 5.73 -14.87 -32.56
CA LYS A 186 7.09 -15.02 -33.11
C LYS A 186 8.17 -14.83 -32.05
N ALA A 187 7.82 -14.18 -30.94
CA ALA A 187 8.70 -14.05 -29.78
C ALA A 187 7.90 -13.82 -28.49
N ILE A 188 8.53 -14.16 -27.38
CA ILE A 188 8.10 -13.86 -26.03
C ILE A 188 8.89 -12.63 -25.54
N LEU A 189 8.19 -11.69 -24.92
CA LEU A 189 8.78 -10.47 -24.36
C LEU A 189 8.83 -10.57 -22.84
N GLY A 190 9.83 -9.94 -22.25
CA GLY A 190 9.91 -9.81 -20.80
C GLY A 190 11.00 -8.85 -20.36
N ALA A 191 11.17 -8.77 -19.05
CA ALA A 191 12.25 -8.04 -18.41
C ALA A 191 12.74 -8.76 -17.16
N VAL A 192 14.02 -8.57 -16.86
CA VAL A 192 14.58 -8.88 -15.55
C VAL A 192 14.59 -7.59 -14.76
N LEU A 193 13.81 -7.55 -13.69
CA LEU A 193 13.78 -6.50 -12.68
C LEU A 193 14.83 -6.80 -11.62
N VAL A 194 15.55 -5.78 -11.16
CA VAL A 194 16.71 -5.93 -10.28
C VAL A 194 16.59 -4.95 -9.13
N ALA A 195 16.64 -5.48 -7.90
CA ALA A 195 16.77 -4.71 -6.66
C ALA A 195 18.18 -4.93 -6.10
N PRO A 196 19.18 -4.10 -6.47
CA PRO A 196 20.59 -4.39 -6.20
C PRO A 196 20.93 -4.42 -4.70
N TYR A 197 20.25 -3.60 -3.89
CA TYR A 197 20.48 -3.52 -2.44
C TYR A 197 20.03 -4.78 -1.71
N SER A 198 18.89 -5.35 -2.14
CA SER A 198 18.29 -6.54 -1.54
C SER A 198 18.87 -7.83 -2.10
N LYS A 199 19.78 -7.76 -3.10
CA LYS A 199 20.27 -8.90 -3.90
C LYS A 199 19.11 -9.74 -4.46
N GLU A 200 18.08 -9.07 -4.96
CA GLU A 200 16.91 -9.75 -5.53
C GLU A 200 16.76 -9.42 -7.01
N TYR A 201 16.23 -10.38 -7.75
CA TYR A 201 15.77 -10.15 -9.11
C TYR A 201 14.44 -10.83 -9.35
N ALA A 202 13.64 -10.26 -10.25
CA ALA A 202 12.43 -10.91 -10.72
C ALA A 202 12.40 -10.96 -12.24
N VAL A 203 11.85 -12.04 -12.77
CA VAL A 203 11.58 -12.20 -14.19
C VAL A 203 10.10 -11.94 -14.41
N GLN A 204 9.80 -10.95 -15.24
CA GLN A 204 8.44 -10.62 -15.65
C GLN A 204 8.28 -10.90 -17.14
N PHE A 205 7.20 -11.62 -17.49
CA PHE A 205 6.83 -11.89 -18.88
C PHE A 205 5.65 -11.04 -19.29
N ILE A 206 5.69 -10.54 -20.54
CA ILE A 206 4.68 -9.66 -21.10
C ILE A 206 3.87 -10.44 -22.14
N GLY A 207 2.55 -10.41 -22.01
CA GLY A 207 1.58 -11.02 -22.91
C GLY A 207 0.18 -10.50 -22.57
N GLN A 208 -0.71 -10.48 -23.55
CA GLN A 208 -2.14 -10.21 -23.36
C GLN A 208 -2.91 -11.48 -22.97
N ASP A 209 -2.46 -12.64 -23.46
CA ASP A 209 -2.98 -13.94 -23.06
C ASP A 209 -2.14 -14.55 -21.94
N LEU A 210 -2.79 -15.25 -21.01
CA LEU A 210 -2.12 -15.98 -19.94
C LEU A 210 -1.29 -17.15 -20.50
N TYR A 211 0.01 -17.18 -20.18
CA TYR A 211 0.83 -18.35 -20.50
C TYR A 211 0.49 -19.53 -19.57
N PRO A 212 0.33 -20.75 -20.11
CA PRO A 212 0.19 -21.94 -19.29
C PRO A 212 1.37 -22.11 -18.33
N LYS A 213 1.11 -22.59 -17.11
CA LYS A 213 2.12 -22.71 -16.05
C LYS A 213 3.39 -23.49 -16.46
N GLU A 214 3.26 -24.52 -17.29
CA GLU A 214 4.42 -25.26 -17.78
C GLU A 214 5.27 -24.45 -18.77
N MET A 215 4.63 -23.62 -19.60
CA MET A 215 5.34 -22.68 -20.48
C MET A 215 6.05 -21.62 -19.65
N MET A 216 5.37 -21.07 -18.64
CA MET A 216 5.94 -20.06 -17.74
C MET A 216 7.17 -20.58 -17.01
N LYS A 217 7.09 -21.81 -16.47
CA LYS A 217 8.23 -22.50 -15.86
C LYS A 217 9.43 -22.58 -16.80
N PHE A 218 9.23 -23.11 -18.01
CA PHE A 218 10.31 -23.25 -18.99
C PHE A 218 10.96 -21.91 -19.33
N LEU A 219 10.14 -20.86 -19.53
CA LEU A 219 10.63 -19.53 -19.84
C LEU A 219 11.41 -18.93 -18.65
N PHE A 220 10.90 -19.07 -17.42
CA PHE A 220 11.56 -18.60 -16.21
C PHE A 220 12.94 -19.22 -16.04
N GLU A 221 13.05 -20.54 -16.16
CA GLU A 221 14.32 -21.27 -16.11
C GLU A 221 15.28 -20.83 -17.23
N THR A 222 14.76 -20.62 -18.45
CA THR A 222 15.56 -20.15 -19.59
C THR A 222 16.18 -18.77 -19.33
N VAL A 223 15.42 -17.86 -18.74
CA VAL A 223 15.90 -16.53 -18.37
C VAL A 223 16.89 -16.61 -17.21
N GLY A 224 16.54 -17.31 -16.13
CA GLY A 224 17.40 -17.47 -14.95
C GLY A 224 18.77 -18.09 -15.28
N ASN A 225 18.79 -19.11 -16.14
CA ASN A 225 20.04 -19.73 -16.63
C ASN A 225 20.91 -18.80 -17.49
N SER A 226 20.36 -17.67 -17.95
CA SER A 226 21.06 -16.66 -18.74
C SER A 226 21.56 -15.47 -17.89
N ILE A 227 21.46 -15.56 -16.56
CA ILE A 227 21.95 -14.55 -15.62
C ILE A 227 23.15 -15.12 -14.86
N ASN A 228 24.30 -14.46 -14.97
CA ASN A 228 25.53 -14.84 -14.27
C ASN A 228 25.64 -14.08 -12.93
N GLY A 229 26.28 -14.71 -11.93
CA GLY A 229 26.59 -14.05 -10.64
C GLY A 229 25.47 -14.06 -9.61
N VAL A 230 24.34 -14.74 -9.87
CA VAL A 230 23.14 -14.78 -9.00
C VAL A 230 23.11 -15.92 -7.97
N GLN A 231 24.25 -16.53 -7.65
CA GLN A 231 24.30 -17.65 -6.69
C GLN A 231 23.89 -17.25 -5.27
N GLU A 232 24.04 -15.97 -4.93
CA GLU A 232 23.61 -15.37 -3.65
C GLU A 232 22.39 -14.45 -3.81
N TRP A 233 21.66 -14.55 -4.93
CA TRP A 233 20.51 -13.69 -5.20
C TRP A 233 19.21 -14.48 -5.19
N ASP A 234 18.16 -13.89 -4.63
CA ASP A 234 16.83 -14.47 -4.66
C ASP A 234 16.11 -14.12 -5.96
N GLY A 235 15.66 -15.15 -6.68
CA GLY A 235 15.01 -15.04 -7.98
C GLY A 235 13.50 -15.29 -7.89
N TYR A 236 12.71 -14.37 -8.42
CA TYR A 236 11.25 -14.42 -8.35
C TYR A 236 10.59 -14.42 -9.72
N LEU A 237 9.53 -15.21 -9.90
CA LEU A 237 8.57 -14.98 -10.97
C LEU A 237 7.66 -13.84 -10.52
N MET A 238 7.67 -12.73 -11.25
CA MET A 238 6.78 -11.61 -10.97
C MET A 238 5.73 -11.52 -12.08
N PRO A 239 4.46 -11.89 -11.80
CA PRO A 239 3.41 -11.76 -12.78
C PRO A 239 3.19 -10.29 -13.13
N VAL A 240 2.72 -10.05 -14.36
CA VAL A 240 2.03 -8.79 -14.66
C VAL A 240 0.67 -8.82 -13.96
N ALA A 241 0.18 -7.67 -13.50
CA ALA A 241 -1.06 -7.53 -12.74
C ALA A 241 -2.25 -8.32 -13.32
N ALA A 242 -2.41 -8.29 -14.65
CA ALA A 242 -3.47 -9.00 -15.36
C ALA A 242 -3.48 -10.53 -15.14
N HIS A 243 -2.35 -11.11 -14.74
CA HIS A 243 -2.15 -12.55 -14.58
C HIS A 243 -1.89 -12.99 -13.14
N ALA A 244 -1.82 -12.05 -12.18
CA ALA A 244 -1.36 -12.33 -10.82
C ALA A 244 -2.28 -13.29 -10.06
N SER A 245 -3.60 -13.08 -10.08
CA SER A 245 -4.58 -13.98 -9.45
C SER A 245 -4.56 -15.40 -10.04
N SER A 246 -4.39 -15.50 -11.35
CA SER A 246 -4.29 -16.79 -12.06
C SER A 246 -3.00 -17.53 -11.70
N ILE A 247 -1.87 -16.82 -11.62
CA ILE A 247 -0.58 -17.38 -11.20
C ILE A 247 -0.58 -17.76 -9.71
N GLN A 248 -1.26 -16.98 -8.87
CA GLN A 248 -1.44 -17.28 -7.44
C GLN A 248 -2.28 -18.54 -7.22
N THR A 249 -3.29 -18.79 -8.08
CA THR A 249 -4.08 -20.04 -8.04
C THR A 249 -3.20 -21.28 -8.30
N ASP A 250 -2.11 -21.12 -9.06
CA ASP A 250 -1.12 -22.16 -9.34
C ASP A 250 0.10 -22.11 -8.39
N ALA A 251 0.04 -21.38 -7.26
CA ALA A 251 1.19 -21.16 -6.37
C ALA A 251 1.84 -22.47 -5.88
N GLU A 252 1.05 -23.49 -5.56
CA GLU A 252 1.55 -24.82 -5.16
C GLU A 252 2.43 -25.44 -6.26
N TYR A 253 2.01 -25.33 -7.53
CA TYR A 253 2.77 -25.86 -8.67
C TYR A 253 4.12 -25.14 -8.81
N TYR A 254 4.15 -23.81 -8.67
CA TYR A 254 5.40 -23.05 -8.74
C TYR A 254 6.32 -23.35 -7.56
N GLN A 255 5.78 -23.47 -6.36
CA GLN A 255 6.54 -23.85 -5.16
C GLN A 255 7.15 -25.24 -5.29
N GLU A 256 6.40 -26.25 -5.77
CA GLU A 256 6.90 -27.60 -6.05
C GLU A 256 8.03 -27.62 -7.09
N ASN A 257 8.07 -26.62 -7.97
CA ASN A 257 9.10 -26.45 -8.99
C ASN A 257 10.20 -25.45 -8.59
N ASN A 258 10.30 -25.07 -7.31
CA ASN A 258 11.27 -24.10 -6.77
C ASN A 258 11.23 -22.72 -7.44
N ILE A 259 10.03 -22.26 -7.83
CA ILE A 259 9.80 -20.92 -8.35
C ILE A 259 9.05 -20.12 -7.28
N ALA A 260 9.74 -19.14 -6.69
CA ALA A 260 9.11 -18.19 -5.77
C ALA A 260 8.34 -17.13 -6.56
N ILE A 261 7.12 -16.81 -6.12
CA ILE A 261 6.29 -15.76 -6.72
C ILE A 261 6.47 -14.49 -5.90
N ALA A 262 6.62 -13.34 -6.56
CA ALA A 262 6.65 -12.03 -5.92
C ALA A 262 5.66 -11.07 -6.59
N ASN A 263 5.19 -10.08 -5.85
CA ASN A 263 4.42 -8.96 -6.38
C ASN A 263 5.29 -7.69 -6.47
N PRO A 264 4.88 -6.67 -7.24
CA PRO A 264 5.60 -5.41 -7.33
C PRO A 264 5.82 -4.72 -5.96
N ASP A 265 5.01 -5.05 -4.96
CA ASP A 265 5.11 -4.50 -3.59
C ASP A 265 6.26 -5.05 -2.77
N ARG A 266 6.92 -6.10 -3.27
CA ARG A 266 8.17 -6.59 -2.70
C ARG A 266 9.19 -5.46 -2.56
N TRP A 267 9.22 -4.57 -3.54
CA TRP A 267 10.16 -3.44 -3.60
C TRP A 267 9.49 -2.06 -3.38
N SER A 268 8.15 -1.98 -3.27
CA SER A 268 7.43 -0.78 -2.86
C SER A 268 7.41 -0.67 -1.31
N GLY A 269 7.78 0.49 -0.75
CA GLY A 269 8.25 0.62 0.64
C GLY A 269 7.17 0.58 1.74
N GLN A 270 7.52 -0.02 2.89
CA GLN A 270 6.94 0.08 4.25
C GLN A 270 5.40 -0.06 4.42
N SER A 271 4.93 -0.14 5.68
CA SER A 271 3.50 -0.02 6.00
C SER A 271 3.00 1.37 5.59
N GLY A 272 1.72 1.49 5.20
CA GLY A 272 1.13 2.75 4.72
C GLY A 272 -0.09 3.19 5.54
N CYS A 273 -0.19 4.46 5.88
CA CYS A 273 -1.36 5.04 6.57
C CYS A 273 -2.12 5.86 5.54
N TYR A 274 -3.26 5.37 5.06
CA TYR A 274 -4.09 6.09 4.10
C TYR A 274 -4.92 7.16 4.80
N VAL A 275 -5.46 6.83 5.97
CA VAL A 275 -6.22 7.75 6.83
C VAL A 275 -5.73 7.56 8.27
N PRO A 276 -5.05 8.55 8.87
CA PRO A 276 -4.66 8.48 10.27
C PRO A 276 -5.88 8.68 11.19
N GLY A 277 -5.84 8.06 12.37
CA GLY A 277 -6.90 8.16 13.36
C GLY A 277 -6.94 6.97 14.30
N TRP A 278 -8.02 6.87 15.07
CA TRP A 278 -8.27 5.79 16.03
C TRP A 278 -9.66 5.19 15.84
N ALA A 279 -9.81 3.92 16.22
CA ALA A 279 -11.07 3.18 16.30
C ALA A 279 -11.03 2.16 17.42
N ILE A 280 -12.15 1.94 18.10
CA ILE A 280 -12.35 0.78 18.98
C ILE A 280 -13.52 -0.01 18.43
N GLY A 281 -13.29 -1.29 18.12
CA GLY A 281 -14.29 -2.20 17.56
C GLY A 281 -13.80 -3.64 17.61
N ARG A 282 -14.69 -4.61 17.37
CA ARG A 282 -14.25 -6.00 17.27
C ARG A 282 -13.44 -6.17 15.99
N LEU A 283 -12.24 -6.73 16.07
CA LEU A 283 -11.43 -6.97 14.88
C LEU A 283 -11.95 -8.20 14.13
N LYS A 284 -12.35 -8.04 12.87
CA LYS A 284 -12.85 -9.13 12.02
C LYS A 284 -11.96 -9.31 10.81
N TYR A 285 -11.42 -10.51 10.63
CA TYR A 285 -10.74 -10.87 9.39
C TYR A 285 -11.74 -11.41 8.38
N ILE A 286 -11.93 -10.72 7.26
CA ILE A 286 -12.83 -11.12 6.17
C ILE A 286 -12.08 -11.02 4.85
N GLN A 287 -12.13 -12.05 4.01
CA GLN A 287 -11.55 -12.02 2.67
C GLN A 287 -12.28 -10.99 1.80
N SER A 288 -11.55 -10.33 0.91
CA SER A 288 -12.03 -9.18 0.15
C SER A 288 -13.30 -9.45 -0.68
N ASP A 289 -13.47 -10.66 -1.19
CA ASP A 289 -14.63 -11.12 -1.96
C ASP A 289 -15.83 -11.55 -1.09
N GLU A 290 -15.60 -11.80 0.22
CA GLU A 290 -16.63 -12.18 1.19
C GLU A 290 -17.21 -11.00 1.99
N ILE A 291 -16.57 -9.81 1.94
CA ILE A 291 -16.97 -8.62 2.73
C ILE A 291 -18.47 -8.32 2.63
N ASN A 292 -19.02 -8.29 1.41
CA ASN A 292 -20.44 -8.00 1.21
C ASN A 292 -21.35 -9.08 1.80
N ALA A 293 -20.97 -10.36 1.67
CA ALA A 293 -21.73 -11.47 2.22
C ALA A 293 -21.71 -11.44 3.76
N ALA A 294 -20.54 -11.19 4.36
CA ALA A 294 -20.36 -11.06 5.80
C ALA A 294 -21.14 -9.88 6.39
N TYR A 295 -21.19 -8.75 5.68
CA TYR A 295 -21.95 -7.57 6.13
C TYR A 295 -23.47 -7.82 6.09
N LEU A 296 -23.96 -8.50 5.05
CA LEU A 296 -25.38 -8.86 4.93
C LEU A 296 -25.80 -9.97 5.89
N SER A 297 -24.90 -10.87 6.27
CA SER A 297 -25.17 -11.93 7.27
C SER A 297 -25.10 -11.43 8.72
N GLY A 298 -24.53 -10.24 8.93
CA GLY A 298 -24.25 -9.67 10.26
C GLY A 298 -22.97 -10.20 10.91
N GLU A 299 -22.16 -10.97 10.18
CA GLU A 299 -20.82 -11.41 10.60
C GLU A 299 -19.83 -10.24 10.68
N LEU A 300 -19.99 -9.25 9.79
CA LEU A 300 -19.30 -7.96 9.82
C LEU A 300 -20.32 -6.86 10.14
N GLN A 301 -20.03 -6.03 11.14
CA GLN A 301 -20.92 -4.97 11.62
C GLN A 301 -20.32 -3.57 11.44
N PRO A 302 -21.15 -2.51 11.38
CA PRO A 302 -20.71 -1.11 11.38
C PRO A 302 -19.73 -0.72 12.51
N THR A 303 -19.78 -1.45 13.63
CA THR A 303 -18.96 -1.22 14.82
C THR A 303 -17.63 -1.98 14.82
N ASP A 304 -17.38 -2.81 13.81
CA ASP A 304 -16.20 -3.66 13.73
C ASP A 304 -15.02 -2.94 13.08
N VAL A 305 -13.81 -3.38 13.39
CA VAL A 305 -12.60 -3.03 12.63
C VAL A 305 -12.37 -4.15 11.61
N LEU A 306 -12.41 -3.82 10.33
CA LEU A 306 -12.19 -4.78 9.25
C LEU A 306 -10.69 -5.00 9.02
N LEU A 307 -10.23 -6.25 9.12
CA LEU A 307 -8.93 -6.70 8.60
C LEU A 307 -9.19 -7.51 7.32
N THR A 308 -8.52 -7.19 6.23
CA THR A 308 -8.76 -7.88 4.95
C THR A 308 -7.47 -8.09 4.15
N ASP A 309 -7.46 -9.05 3.24
CA ASP A 309 -6.33 -9.36 2.36
C ASP A 309 -6.12 -8.30 1.28
N PHE A 310 -7.20 -7.78 0.69
CA PHE A 310 -7.20 -6.69 -0.29
C PHE A 310 -8.43 -5.78 -0.07
N VAL A 311 -8.36 -4.52 -0.53
CA VAL A 311 -9.47 -3.57 -0.38
C VAL A 311 -10.27 -3.50 -1.68
N PRO A 312 -11.51 -4.04 -1.73
CA PRO A 312 -12.33 -4.01 -2.94
C PRO A 312 -12.74 -2.57 -3.30
N ALA A 313 -13.34 -2.43 -4.48
CA ALA A 313 -13.80 -1.15 -5.02
C ALA A 313 -14.78 -0.37 -4.11
N GLU A 314 -15.51 -1.09 -3.26
CA GLU A 314 -16.42 -0.55 -2.26
C GLU A 314 -16.31 -1.37 -0.99
N VAL A 315 -16.21 -0.69 0.16
CA VAL A 315 -16.25 -1.30 1.49
C VAL A 315 -17.44 -0.68 2.23
N PRO A 316 -18.31 -1.48 2.88
CA PRO A 316 -19.38 -0.93 3.71
C PRO A 316 -18.81 -0.13 4.88
N TYR A 317 -19.63 0.74 5.48
CA TYR A 317 -19.20 1.48 6.66
C TYR A 317 -18.83 0.53 7.81
N VAL A 318 -17.64 0.73 8.38
CA VAL A 318 -17.06 -0.01 9.51
C VAL A 318 -16.30 0.97 10.41
N ALA A 319 -15.94 0.58 11.63
CA ALA A 319 -15.27 1.47 12.59
C ALA A 319 -13.81 1.77 12.23
N GLY A 320 -13.16 0.92 11.44
CA GLY A 320 -11.78 1.11 10.95
C GLY A 320 -11.38 0.02 9.95
N ILE A 321 -10.33 0.27 9.17
CA ILE A 321 -9.89 -0.63 8.08
C ILE A 321 -8.38 -0.92 8.21
N LEU A 322 -8.02 -2.19 8.16
CA LEU A 322 -6.66 -2.70 8.03
C LEU A 322 -6.59 -3.64 6.83
N THR A 323 -5.53 -3.52 6.04
CA THR A 323 -5.31 -4.42 4.90
C THR A 323 -3.91 -5.02 4.90
N LEU A 324 -3.80 -6.23 4.34
CA LEU A 324 -2.55 -6.97 4.16
C LEU A 324 -1.91 -6.74 2.79
N SER A 325 -2.55 -5.97 1.91
CA SER A 325 -2.03 -5.54 0.60
C SER A 325 -2.20 -4.03 0.46
N PRO A 326 -1.27 -3.33 -0.23
CA PRO A 326 -1.42 -1.90 -0.41
C PRO A 326 -2.60 -1.57 -1.35
N THR A 327 -3.20 -0.40 -1.12
CA THR A 327 -4.13 0.27 -2.03
C THR A 327 -3.59 1.63 -2.46
N THR A 328 -4.31 2.31 -3.34
CA THR A 328 -3.94 3.62 -3.88
C THR A 328 -4.25 4.72 -2.86
N PRO A 329 -3.28 5.63 -2.56
CA PRO A 329 -3.59 6.87 -1.88
C PRO A 329 -4.71 7.60 -2.68
N ASN A 330 -5.76 8.08 -2.02
CA ASN A 330 -6.94 8.68 -2.65
C ASN A 330 -7.91 7.71 -3.37
N SER A 331 -7.90 6.42 -3.05
CA SER A 331 -9.01 5.52 -3.41
C SER A 331 -10.35 6.03 -2.86
N HIS A 332 -11.49 5.60 -3.44
CA HIS A 332 -12.81 5.93 -2.86
C HIS A 332 -12.91 5.48 -1.40
N VAL A 333 -12.34 4.32 -1.06
CA VAL A 333 -12.31 3.80 0.31
C VAL A 333 -11.51 4.72 1.23
N SER A 334 -10.37 5.28 0.78
CA SER A 334 -9.59 6.25 1.55
C SER A 334 -10.36 7.56 1.78
N ILE A 335 -11.03 8.08 0.75
CA ILE A 335 -11.83 9.31 0.86
C ILE A 335 -13.03 9.10 1.81
N LEU A 336 -13.72 7.95 1.67
CA LEU A 336 -14.80 7.58 2.57
C LEU A 336 -14.31 7.40 4.01
N ALA A 337 -13.20 6.69 4.23
CA ALA A 337 -12.63 6.52 5.56
C ALA A 337 -12.25 7.86 6.20
N GLN A 338 -11.71 8.80 5.43
CA GLN A 338 -11.42 10.16 5.87
C GLN A 338 -12.70 10.94 6.22
N SER A 339 -13.75 10.84 5.40
CA SER A 339 -15.06 11.46 5.67
C SER A 339 -15.75 10.86 6.90
N TYR A 340 -15.57 9.56 7.14
CA TYR A 340 -16.09 8.87 8.31
C TYR A 340 -15.24 9.14 9.57
N GLY A 341 -14.05 9.71 9.41
CA GLY A 341 -13.10 9.92 10.49
C GLY A 341 -12.57 8.60 11.09
N ILE A 342 -12.48 7.54 10.28
CA ILE A 342 -12.00 6.21 10.70
C ILE A 342 -10.58 5.94 10.20
N PRO A 343 -9.74 5.21 10.97
CA PRO A 343 -8.40 4.86 10.53
C PRO A 343 -8.44 3.86 9.37
N PHE A 344 -7.54 4.05 8.40
CA PHE A 344 -7.31 3.12 7.30
C PHE A 344 -5.81 2.96 7.01
N ALA A 345 -5.29 1.74 7.15
CA ALA A 345 -3.87 1.48 6.95
C ALA A 345 -3.55 0.09 6.35
N TYR A 346 -2.40 -0.01 5.70
CA TYR A 346 -1.79 -1.22 5.17
C TYR A 346 -0.64 -1.69 6.07
N ILE A 347 -0.73 -2.93 6.55
CA ILE A 347 0.29 -3.55 7.42
C ILE A 347 1.26 -4.38 6.56
N LYS A 348 2.49 -3.89 6.36
CA LYS A 348 3.59 -4.68 5.77
C LYS A 348 4.38 -5.45 6.83
N ASN A 349 4.62 -4.84 7.99
CA ASN A 349 5.46 -5.41 9.06
C ASN A 349 4.93 -6.79 9.56
N PRO A 350 5.71 -7.88 9.47
CA PRO A 350 5.29 -9.21 9.92
C PRO A 350 4.88 -9.30 11.40
N VAL A 351 5.57 -8.59 12.29
CA VAL A 351 5.24 -8.54 13.72
C VAL A 351 3.88 -7.88 13.92
N GLY A 352 3.63 -6.78 13.22
CA GLY A 352 2.33 -6.11 13.20
C GLY A 352 1.20 -6.99 12.67
N ARG A 353 1.48 -7.79 11.62
CA ARG A 353 0.52 -8.75 11.05
C ARG A 353 0.16 -9.86 12.03
N VAL A 354 1.16 -10.49 12.66
CA VAL A 354 0.95 -11.54 13.66
C VAL A 354 0.15 -10.99 14.85
N LYS A 355 0.50 -9.78 15.32
CA LYS A 355 -0.23 -9.11 16.41
C LYS A 355 -1.69 -8.85 16.04
N ALA A 356 -1.95 -8.23 14.88
CA ALA A 356 -3.32 -7.99 14.41
C ALA A 356 -4.11 -9.29 14.26
N MET A 357 -3.52 -10.33 13.65
CA MET A 357 -4.17 -11.64 13.51
C MET A 357 -4.48 -12.30 14.87
N SER A 358 -3.60 -12.14 15.88
CA SER A 358 -3.85 -12.67 17.22
C SER A 358 -5.02 -12.00 17.96
N LEU A 359 -5.46 -10.83 17.48
CA LEU A 359 -6.56 -10.05 18.06
C LEU A 359 -7.88 -10.22 17.30
N VAL A 360 -7.93 -11.07 16.26
CA VAL A 360 -9.17 -11.38 15.55
C VAL A 360 -10.21 -11.90 16.55
N ASP A 361 -11.44 -11.41 16.40
CA ASP A 361 -12.58 -11.58 17.28
C ASP A 361 -12.50 -10.88 18.65
N SER A 362 -11.38 -10.24 19.00
CA SER A 362 -11.25 -9.44 20.23
C SER A 362 -11.67 -7.98 20.01
N LEU A 363 -12.14 -7.33 21.08
CA LEU A 363 -12.34 -5.87 21.06
C LEU A 363 -10.96 -5.22 20.96
N THR A 364 -10.73 -4.41 19.93
CA THR A 364 -9.40 -3.92 19.56
C THR A 364 -9.42 -2.40 19.40
N LEU A 365 -8.44 -1.73 20.03
CA LEU A 365 -8.07 -0.37 19.68
C LEU A 365 -7.12 -0.44 18.47
N LEU A 366 -7.55 0.12 17.35
CA LEU A 366 -6.72 0.43 16.20
C LEU A 366 -6.34 1.91 16.25
N ARG A 367 -5.04 2.21 16.20
CA ARG A 367 -4.54 3.58 16.06
C ARG A 367 -3.53 3.64 14.92
N THR A 368 -3.67 4.66 14.09
CA THR A 368 -2.81 4.94 12.94
C THR A 368 -2.36 6.40 12.99
N SER A 369 -1.09 6.65 12.70
CA SER A 369 -0.57 8.01 12.65
C SER A 369 0.50 8.15 11.58
N SER A 370 0.43 9.22 10.80
CA SER A 370 1.49 9.63 9.89
C SER A 370 2.57 10.41 10.64
N GLY A 371 3.82 10.07 10.38
CA GLY A 371 5.01 10.75 10.88
C GLY A 371 5.68 11.60 9.80
N TYR A 372 6.84 12.17 10.13
CA TYR A 372 7.66 12.92 9.17
C TYR A 372 8.03 12.04 7.97
N TRP A 373 8.08 12.65 6.78
CA TRP A 373 8.46 11.99 5.52
C TRP A 373 7.55 10.83 5.09
N GLY A 374 6.29 10.81 5.56
CA GLY A 374 5.31 9.81 5.14
C GLY A 374 5.41 8.47 5.87
N SER A 375 6.21 8.37 6.94
CA SER A 375 6.26 7.14 7.76
C SER A 375 4.90 6.86 8.40
N CYS A 376 4.46 5.61 8.41
CA CYS A 376 3.20 5.20 9.04
C CYS A 376 3.45 4.39 10.31
N SER A 377 2.84 4.81 11.42
CA SER A 377 2.71 3.98 12.62
C SER A 377 1.33 3.33 12.65
N ILE A 378 1.30 2.00 12.82
CA ILE A 378 0.07 1.22 12.97
C ILE A 378 0.18 0.46 14.27
N GLU A 379 -0.81 0.64 15.15
CA GLU A 379 -0.87 -0.04 16.41
C GLU A 379 -2.25 -0.68 16.63
N THR A 380 -2.22 -1.96 16.99
CA THR A 380 -3.38 -2.73 17.45
C THR A 380 -3.17 -3.12 18.90
N LEU A 381 -4.19 -2.90 19.75
CA LEU A 381 -4.16 -3.22 21.17
C LEU A 381 -5.46 -3.89 21.61
N ASP A 382 -5.36 -4.87 22.49
CA ASP A 382 -6.53 -5.52 23.08
C ASP A 382 -7.27 -4.55 24.02
N ALA A 383 -8.51 -4.23 23.67
CA ALA A 383 -9.41 -3.38 24.44
C ALA A 383 -10.46 -4.20 25.20
N SER A 384 -10.40 -5.54 25.23
CA SER A 384 -11.41 -6.42 25.85
C SER A 384 -11.58 -6.23 27.36
N SER A 385 -10.65 -5.54 28.02
CA SER A 385 -10.77 -5.17 29.44
C SER A 385 -11.58 -3.89 29.69
N VAL A 386 -11.93 -3.14 28.64
CA VAL A 386 -12.71 -1.90 28.71
C VAL A 386 -14.16 -2.23 29.07
N SER A 387 -14.73 -1.51 30.03
CA SER A 387 -16.13 -1.69 30.42
C SER A 387 -17.08 -0.98 29.43
N ASP A 388 -18.29 -1.52 29.24
CA ASP A 388 -19.28 -0.92 28.33
C ASP A 388 -19.56 0.57 28.60
N PRO A 389 -19.70 1.06 29.85
CA PRO A 389 -19.92 2.48 30.10
C PRO A 389 -18.77 3.35 29.60
N TYR A 390 -17.52 2.94 29.86
CA TYR A 390 -16.35 3.71 29.43
C TYR A 390 -16.15 3.63 27.90
N LEU A 391 -16.42 2.47 27.30
CA LEU A 391 -16.45 2.30 25.86
C LEU A 391 -17.46 3.25 25.21
N ASN A 392 -18.68 3.31 25.74
CA ASN A 392 -19.75 4.17 25.20
C ASN A 392 -19.37 5.66 25.27
N GLU A 393 -18.77 6.12 26.37
CA GLU A 393 -18.25 7.50 26.47
C GLU A 393 -17.23 7.82 25.37
N ILE A 394 -16.32 6.88 25.08
CA ILE A 394 -15.33 7.03 24.01
C ILE A 394 -16.01 7.04 22.64
N LEU A 395 -16.94 6.11 22.40
CA LEU A 395 -17.62 5.97 21.11
C LEU A 395 -18.54 7.15 20.77
N GLU A 396 -19.05 7.91 21.76
CA GLU A 396 -19.77 9.15 21.50
C GLU A 396 -18.90 10.19 20.76
N LEU A 397 -17.57 10.16 20.91
CA LEU A 397 -16.64 11.00 20.14
C LEU A 397 -16.58 10.65 18.65
N LYS A 398 -17.10 9.48 18.25
CA LYS A 398 -17.19 9.01 16.86
C LYS A 398 -18.60 9.13 16.28
N LYS A 399 -19.55 9.67 17.04
CA LYS A 399 -20.91 9.85 16.57
C LYS A 399 -20.94 10.80 15.38
N ALA A 400 -21.64 10.39 14.32
CA ALA A 400 -21.82 11.23 13.14
C ALA A 400 -22.55 12.53 13.54
N PRO A 401 -22.07 13.71 13.13
CA PRO A 401 -22.84 14.93 13.33
C PRO A 401 -24.09 14.90 12.46
N GLU A 402 -25.18 15.50 12.95
CA GLU A 402 -26.34 15.79 12.10
C GLU A 402 -25.93 16.76 10.98
N LEU A 403 -26.41 16.50 9.77
CA LEU A 403 -26.13 17.36 8.61
C LEU A 403 -27.13 18.50 8.56
N ASP A 404 -26.64 19.73 8.44
CA ASP A 404 -27.45 20.86 8.01
C ASP A 404 -27.70 20.75 6.49
N VAL A 405 -28.74 20.00 6.12
CA VAL A 405 -29.08 19.73 4.73
C VAL A 405 -29.81 20.93 4.15
N ASN A 406 -29.28 21.48 3.06
CA ASN A 406 -30.03 22.42 2.24
C ASN A 406 -31.16 21.67 1.53
N SER A 407 -32.36 21.66 2.12
CA SER A 407 -33.50 20.92 1.59
C SER A 407 -33.75 21.29 0.13
N LYS A 408 -34.05 20.28 -0.70
CA LYS A 408 -34.31 20.46 -2.13
C LYS A 408 -35.50 21.40 -2.35
N VAL A 409 -35.39 22.27 -3.34
CA VAL A 409 -36.44 23.23 -3.71
C VAL A 409 -36.69 23.15 -5.21
N SER A 410 -37.93 23.34 -5.63
CA SER A 410 -38.30 23.48 -7.04
C SER A 410 -37.66 24.75 -7.63
N LYS A 411 -36.99 24.61 -8.78
CA LYS A 411 -36.52 25.74 -9.59
C LYS A 411 -37.61 26.25 -10.54
N GLY A 412 -38.64 25.45 -10.79
CA GLY A 412 -39.70 25.71 -11.75
C GLY A 412 -39.33 25.42 -13.21
N VAL A 413 -38.12 24.89 -13.44
CA VAL A 413 -37.62 24.45 -14.74
C VAL A 413 -36.82 23.17 -14.54
N ILE A 414 -36.84 22.26 -15.51
CA ILE A 414 -36.16 20.95 -15.38
C ILE A 414 -34.65 21.01 -15.61
N THR A 415 -34.11 22.11 -16.15
CA THR A 415 -32.69 22.21 -16.54
C THR A 415 -32.13 23.61 -16.36
N ILE A 416 -30.86 23.69 -15.95
CA ILE A 416 -30.00 24.88 -16.04
C ILE A 416 -28.96 24.64 -17.14
N LYS A 417 -29.03 25.42 -18.24
CA LYS A 417 -28.19 25.22 -19.44
C LYS A 417 -26.77 25.77 -19.34
N ASP A 418 -26.50 26.67 -18.39
CA ASP A 418 -25.23 27.40 -18.29
C ASP A 418 -24.73 27.37 -16.85
N LEU A 419 -23.86 26.41 -16.54
CA LEU A 419 -23.35 26.21 -15.19
C LEU A 419 -22.33 27.28 -14.75
N SER A 420 -21.79 28.12 -15.64
CA SER A 420 -20.91 29.21 -15.18
C SER A 420 -21.66 30.25 -14.34
N LYS A 421 -23.00 30.25 -14.40
CA LYS A 421 -23.91 31.15 -13.66
C LYS A 421 -24.43 30.56 -12.33
N VAL A 422 -24.00 29.35 -11.98
CA VAL A 422 -24.49 28.60 -10.82
C VAL A 422 -23.59 28.82 -9.59
N TRP A 423 -24.18 29.09 -8.44
CA TRP A 423 -23.45 29.33 -7.19
C TRP A 423 -23.64 28.19 -6.17
N PRO A 424 -22.81 28.08 -5.12
CA PRO A 424 -23.00 27.05 -4.09
C PRO A 424 -24.41 27.01 -3.47
N SER A 425 -25.09 28.15 -3.36
CA SER A 425 -26.48 28.26 -2.90
C SER A 425 -27.50 27.60 -3.83
N ASP A 426 -27.16 27.40 -5.11
CA ASP A 426 -28.00 26.70 -6.06
C ASP A 426 -27.96 25.17 -5.89
N SER A 427 -27.11 24.63 -5.01
CA SER A 427 -27.10 23.20 -4.64
C SER A 427 -28.48 22.69 -4.22
N ARG A 428 -29.33 23.55 -3.66
CA ARG A 428 -30.73 23.22 -3.34
C ARG A 428 -31.63 22.95 -4.55
N TYR A 429 -31.19 23.27 -5.77
CA TYR A 429 -31.92 23.04 -7.02
C TYR A 429 -31.29 21.91 -7.87
N ILE A 430 -29.97 21.73 -7.78
CA ILE A 430 -29.18 20.89 -8.70
C ILE A 430 -28.15 19.98 -8.01
N GLY A 431 -28.10 19.97 -6.68
CA GLY A 431 -27.13 19.20 -5.89
C GLY A 431 -25.71 19.79 -5.82
N GLY A 432 -24.89 19.19 -4.95
CA GLY A 432 -23.53 19.64 -4.61
C GLY A 432 -22.55 19.57 -5.78
N LYS A 433 -22.46 18.42 -6.45
CA LYS A 433 -21.57 18.21 -7.60
C LYS A 433 -21.79 19.23 -8.72
N ALA A 434 -23.04 19.45 -9.13
CA ALA A 434 -23.36 20.40 -10.18
C ALA A 434 -23.07 21.86 -9.77
N ALA A 435 -23.30 22.20 -8.49
CA ALA A 435 -22.98 23.52 -7.94
C ALA A 435 -21.45 23.78 -7.89
N ASN A 436 -20.68 22.79 -7.42
CA ASN A 436 -19.22 22.82 -7.38
C ASN A 436 -18.61 22.84 -8.79
N PHE A 437 -19.22 22.13 -9.73
CA PHE A 437 -18.82 22.20 -11.14
C PHE A 437 -19.02 23.61 -11.72
N GLY A 438 -20.06 24.33 -11.29
CA GLY A 438 -20.26 25.74 -11.63
C GLY A 438 -19.11 26.65 -11.16
N PHE A 439 -18.50 26.34 -10.00
CA PHE A 439 -17.30 27.01 -9.54
C PHE A 439 -16.10 26.74 -10.45
N LEU A 440 -15.83 25.47 -10.80
CA LEU A 440 -14.77 25.13 -11.77
C LEU A 440 -14.95 25.83 -13.12
N ARG A 441 -16.19 25.89 -13.62
CA ARG A 441 -16.53 26.59 -14.87
C ARG A 441 -16.17 28.08 -14.87
N ARG A 442 -16.14 28.72 -13.70
CA ARG A 442 -15.71 30.12 -13.55
C ARG A 442 -14.22 30.26 -13.37
N ALA A 443 -13.62 29.41 -12.53
CA ALA A 443 -12.21 29.49 -12.18
C ALA A 443 -11.30 29.12 -13.35
N ILE A 444 -11.63 28.01 -14.03
CA ILE A 444 -10.78 27.43 -15.08
C ILE A 444 -11.62 27.11 -16.31
N PRO A 445 -12.15 28.13 -17.01
CA PRO A 445 -13.12 27.94 -18.10
C PRO A 445 -12.55 27.18 -19.30
N ASN A 446 -11.23 27.15 -19.47
CA ASN A 446 -10.54 26.42 -20.55
C ASN A 446 -10.21 24.97 -20.16
N ASN A 447 -10.18 24.64 -18.87
CA ASN A 447 -9.82 23.31 -18.35
C ASN A 447 -11.00 22.59 -17.71
N SER A 448 -12.24 23.00 -18.03
CA SER A 448 -13.47 22.35 -17.58
C SER A 448 -14.48 22.29 -18.72
N PRO A 449 -15.16 21.15 -18.97
CA PRO A 449 -16.04 21.01 -20.14
C PRO A 449 -17.34 21.79 -19.95
N LYS A 450 -17.98 22.18 -21.06
CA LYS A 450 -19.36 22.70 -21.02
C LYS A 450 -20.30 21.61 -20.50
N ALA A 451 -21.24 22.01 -19.66
CA ALA A 451 -22.18 21.11 -19.00
C ALA A 451 -23.51 21.82 -18.72
N ILE A 452 -24.56 21.01 -18.55
CA ILE A 452 -25.88 21.43 -18.06
C ILE A 452 -26.18 20.69 -16.75
N ALA A 453 -27.20 21.13 -16.01
CA ALA A 453 -27.73 20.36 -14.88
C ALA A 453 -29.24 20.17 -14.99
N PHE A 454 -29.73 18.94 -14.87
CA PHE A 454 -31.14 18.69 -14.60
C PHE A 454 -31.43 18.94 -13.12
N THR A 455 -32.51 19.66 -12.83
CA THR A 455 -32.88 20.08 -11.48
C THR A 455 -33.66 18.99 -10.75
N PHE A 456 -33.90 19.19 -9.45
CA PHE A 456 -34.80 18.34 -8.68
C PHE A 456 -36.26 18.35 -9.18
N ASP A 457 -36.65 19.31 -10.03
CA ASP A 457 -37.97 19.30 -10.65
C ASP A 457 -38.18 18.05 -11.52
N LEU A 458 -37.16 17.61 -12.27
CA LEU A 458 -37.27 16.37 -13.07
C LEU A 458 -37.36 15.13 -12.17
N TRP A 459 -36.59 15.11 -11.09
CA TRP A 459 -36.64 14.04 -10.09
C TRP A 459 -38.00 13.95 -9.42
N ASP A 460 -38.54 15.07 -8.95
CA ASP A 460 -39.83 15.09 -8.27
C ASP A 460 -40.96 14.70 -9.20
N GLN A 461 -40.96 15.19 -10.45
CA GLN A 461 -41.94 14.75 -11.46
C GLN A 461 -41.84 13.25 -11.76
N PHE A 462 -40.64 12.66 -11.77
CA PHE A 462 -40.46 11.22 -11.95
C PHE A 462 -40.93 10.44 -10.72
N MET A 463 -40.65 10.91 -9.51
CA MET A 463 -41.04 10.24 -8.27
C MET A 463 -42.55 10.34 -7.98
N ASP A 464 -43.20 11.41 -8.43
CA ASP A 464 -44.62 11.64 -8.21
C ASP A 464 -45.49 11.02 -9.33
N GLN A 465 -44.90 10.26 -10.25
CA GLN A 465 -45.64 9.52 -11.27
C GLN A 465 -46.55 8.45 -10.65
N SER A 466 -47.71 8.22 -11.26
CA SER A 466 -48.66 7.20 -10.80
C SER A 466 -48.15 5.78 -11.08
N MET A 467 -48.27 4.92 -10.08
CA MET A 467 -47.97 3.48 -10.10
C MET A 467 -49.20 2.71 -9.60
N GLY A 468 -50.32 2.83 -10.32
CA GLY A 468 -51.63 2.35 -9.87
C GLY A 468 -52.28 3.34 -8.91
N ASP A 469 -52.72 2.86 -7.73
CA ASP A 469 -53.43 3.68 -6.73
C ASP A 469 -52.50 4.56 -5.86
N LYS A 470 -51.18 4.44 -6.03
CA LYS A 470 -50.15 5.22 -5.33
C LYS A 470 -49.19 5.87 -6.33
N THR A 471 -48.43 6.85 -5.87
CA THR A 471 -47.23 7.34 -6.58
C THR A 471 -46.03 6.42 -6.37
N LEU A 472 -45.03 6.51 -7.25
CA LEU A 472 -43.76 5.82 -7.06
C LEU A 472 -43.10 6.18 -5.71
N ARG A 473 -43.16 7.45 -5.31
CA ARG A 473 -42.63 7.93 -4.03
C ARG A 473 -43.31 7.26 -2.83
N GLU A 474 -44.63 7.16 -2.83
CA GLU A 474 -45.38 6.52 -1.74
C GLU A 474 -45.05 5.02 -1.62
N GLU A 475 -44.87 4.33 -2.74
CA GLU A 475 -44.46 2.93 -2.75
C GLU A 475 -43.04 2.74 -2.22
N ILE A 476 -42.11 3.63 -2.58
CA ILE A 476 -40.74 3.61 -2.05
C ILE A 476 -40.76 3.86 -0.54
N ASN A 477 -41.44 4.92 -0.08
CA ASN A 477 -41.53 5.27 1.34
C ASN A 477 -42.09 4.13 2.19
N PHE A 478 -43.13 3.45 1.71
CA PHE A 478 -43.71 2.28 2.38
C PHE A 478 -42.71 1.13 2.54
N ARG A 479 -41.80 0.93 1.58
CA ARG A 479 -40.80 -0.15 1.62
C ARG A 479 -39.63 0.14 2.54
N ILE A 480 -39.27 1.42 2.72
CA ILE A 480 -38.13 1.83 3.58
C ILE A 480 -38.54 2.17 5.01
N GLU A 481 -39.82 2.48 5.27
CA GLU A 481 -40.35 2.82 6.61
C GLU A 481 -39.89 1.85 7.72
N PRO A 482 -39.87 0.50 7.53
CA PRO A 482 -39.42 -0.42 8.57
C PRO A 482 -37.95 -0.26 8.99
N PHE A 483 -37.15 0.45 8.21
CA PHE A 483 -35.69 0.55 8.35
C PHE A 483 -35.20 1.98 8.69
N SER A 484 -36.11 2.90 9.04
CA SER A 484 -35.82 4.35 9.17
C SER A 484 -35.11 4.76 10.47
N SER A 485 -34.65 3.82 11.28
CA SER A 485 -33.97 4.06 12.56
C SER A 485 -32.64 3.32 12.63
N TRP A 486 -31.61 3.95 13.21
CA TRP A 486 -30.31 3.33 13.46
C TRP A 486 -30.23 2.75 14.89
N PRO A 487 -29.70 1.52 15.09
CA PRO A 487 -29.31 0.52 14.09
C PRO A 487 -30.52 -0.13 13.40
N THR A 488 -30.31 -0.69 12.20
CA THR A 488 -31.38 -1.24 11.34
C THR A 488 -31.07 -2.68 10.89
N ASP A 489 -32.07 -3.42 10.40
CA ASP A 489 -31.89 -4.73 9.75
C ASP A 489 -31.31 -4.54 8.34
N ILE A 490 -29.98 -4.67 8.25
CA ILE A 490 -29.22 -4.44 7.00
C ILE A 490 -29.64 -5.41 5.90
N ALA A 491 -29.90 -6.69 6.24
CA ALA A 491 -30.29 -7.70 5.26
C ALA A 491 -31.68 -7.42 4.68
N GLY A 492 -32.64 -7.09 5.56
CA GLY A 492 -33.98 -6.67 5.16
C GLY A 492 -33.95 -5.40 4.31
N LEU A 493 -33.14 -4.42 4.70
CA LEU A 493 -32.97 -3.16 3.99
C LEU A 493 -32.38 -3.35 2.59
N ASP A 494 -31.29 -4.11 2.45
CA ASP A 494 -30.67 -4.37 1.14
C ASP A 494 -31.67 -5.01 0.16
N LYS A 495 -32.47 -5.97 0.65
CA LYS A 495 -33.55 -6.56 -0.15
C LYS A 495 -34.57 -5.52 -0.59
N ALA A 496 -35.06 -4.69 0.32
CA ALA A 496 -36.03 -3.63 0.01
C ALA A 496 -35.47 -2.63 -1.01
N LEU A 497 -34.21 -2.22 -0.85
CA LEU A 497 -33.51 -1.30 -1.76
C LEU A 497 -33.25 -1.92 -3.13
N ARG A 498 -32.92 -3.22 -3.22
CA ARG A 498 -32.84 -3.95 -4.52
C ARG A 498 -34.18 -3.94 -5.25
N ASP A 499 -35.28 -4.15 -4.52
CA ASP A 499 -36.63 -4.10 -5.10
C ASP A 499 -36.96 -2.68 -5.60
N ILE A 500 -36.66 -1.64 -4.83
CA ILE A 500 -36.84 -0.23 -5.21
C ILE A 500 -36.04 0.09 -6.48
N ARG A 501 -34.75 -0.31 -6.54
CA ARG A 501 -33.91 -0.12 -7.72
C ARG A 501 -34.49 -0.83 -8.94
N ASN A 502 -35.01 -2.04 -8.79
CA ASN A 502 -35.69 -2.77 -9.86
C ASN A 502 -36.97 -2.05 -10.33
N ILE A 503 -37.76 -1.48 -9.43
CA ILE A 503 -38.95 -0.70 -9.78
C ILE A 503 -38.55 0.51 -10.65
N ILE A 504 -37.58 1.31 -10.19
CA ILE A 504 -37.11 2.50 -10.90
C ILE A 504 -36.58 2.16 -12.30
N VAL A 505 -35.80 1.09 -12.43
CA VAL A 505 -35.13 0.73 -13.69
C VAL A 505 -36.04 -0.02 -14.67
N LYS A 506 -36.95 -0.88 -14.18
CA LYS A 506 -37.70 -1.82 -15.01
C LYS A 506 -39.21 -1.57 -15.06
N ALA A 507 -39.80 -1.06 -13.98
CA ALA A 507 -41.25 -0.90 -13.86
C ALA A 507 -41.72 0.55 -14.05
N SER A 508 -40.81 1.52 -13.95
CA SER A 508 -41.08 2.94 -14.14
C SER A 508 -40.42 3.48 -15.43
N ASP A 509 -41.07 4.44 -16.08
CA ASP A 509 -40.56 5.10 -17.28
C ASP A 509 -41.02 6.56 -17.33
N PHE A 510 -40.31 7.40 -18.08
CA PHE A 510 -40.71 8.79 -18.29
C PHE A 510 -41.97 8.87 -19.16
N SER A 511 -42.85 9.83 -18.87
CA SER A 511 -44.00 10.13 -19.73
C SER A 511 -43.55 10.62 -21.11
N VAL A 512 -44.43 10.58 -22.11
CA VAL A 512 -44.11 11.05 -23.47
C VAL A 512 -43.69 12.53 -23.47
N GLU A 513 -44.35 13.34 -22.64
CA GLU A 513 -44.05 14.75 -22.45
C GLU A 513 -42.68 14.96 -21.80
N GLN A 514 -42.36 14.18 -20.76
CA GLN A 514 -41.05 14.21 -20.10
C GLN A 514 -39.94 13.78 -21.05
N LYS A 515 -40.14 12.71 -21.81
CA LYS A 515 -39.17 12.25 -22.82
C LYS A 515 -38.86 13.34 -23.84
N SER A 516 -39.90 13.98 -24.36
CA SER A 516 -39.77 15.10 -25.31
C SER A 516 -39.04 16.30 -24.69
N ALA A 517 -39.35 16.64 -23.43
CA ALA A 517 -38.70 17.74 -22.72
C ALA A 517 -37.20 17.45 -22.47
N ILE A 518 -36.85 16.25 -22.02
CA ILE A 518 -35.46 15.83 -21.81
C ILE A 518 -34.67 15.91 -23.12
N LEU A 519 -35.19 15.36 -24.22
CA LEU A 519 -34.50 15.40 -25.53
C LEU A 519 -34.31 16.83 -26.04
N ASN A 520 -35.30 17.71 -25.84
CA ASN A 520 -35.17 19.12 -26.19
C ASN A 520 -34.05 19.81 -25.41
N GLU A 521 -33.90 19.50 -24.13
CA GLU A 521 -32.84 20.05 -23.28
C GLU A 521 -31.45 19.49 -23.63
N LEU A 522 -31.38 18.28 -24.20
CA LEU A 522 -30.16 17.66 -24.71
C LEU A 522 -29.78 18.08 -26.14
N SER A 523 -30.59 18.87 -26.83
CA SER A 523 -30.35 19.28 -28.23
C SER A 523 -29.03 20.04 -28.48
N GLY A 524 -28.39 20.56 -27.43
CA GLY A 524 -27.06 21.19 -27.51
C GLY A 524 -25.88 20.21 -27.51
N PHE A 525 -26.13 18.92 -27.28
CA PHE A 525 -25.13 17.84 -27.32
C PHE A 525 -25.15 17.14 -28.68
N SER A 526 -24.01 16.61 -29.10
CA SER A 526 -23.95 15.79 -30.32
C SER A 526 -24.74 14.49 -30.13
N PRO A 527 -25.67 14.13 -31.04
CA PRO A 527 -26.55 12.97 -30.84
C PRO A 527 -25.85 11.62 -31.01
N ASN A 528 -24.69 11.60 -31.70
CA ASN A 528 -23.86 10.42 -31.96
C ASN A 528 -22.70 10.24 -30.96
N GLU A 529 -22.63 11.06 -29.91
CA GLU A 529 -21.62 10.96 -28.87
C GLU A 529 -22.26 10.58 -27.54
N LYS A 530 -21.52 9.81 -26.74
CA LYS A 530 -21.93 9.43 -25.38
C LYS A 530 -22.05 10.69 -24.50
N ILE A 531 -23.22 10.86 -23.87
CA ILE A 531 -23.48 11.90 -22.86
C ILE A 531 -23.40 11.27 -21.48
N ARG A 532 -22.57 11.82 -20.59
CA ARG A 532 -22.43 11.36 -19.20
C ARG A 532 -23.43 12.07 -18.29
N PHE A 533 -24.24 11.28 -17.58
CA PHE A 533 -25.13 11.73 -16.52
C PHE A 533 -24.50 11.38 -15.17
N ARG A 534 -24.01 12.40 -14.46
CA ARG A 534 -23.43 12.25 -13.11
C ARG A 534 -24.50 12.55 -12.06
N SER A 535 -24.54 11.73 -11.01
CA SER A 535 -25.34 11.97 -9.82
C SER A 535 -24.98 13.33 -9.21
N SER A 536 -25.98 14.07 -8.72
CA SER A 536 -25.76 15.32 -7.99
C SER A 536 -26.88 15.50 -6.96
N THR A 537 -26.65 15.02 -5.74
CA THR A 537 -27.58 15.15 -4.61
C THR A 537 -27.30 16.42 -3.80
N ASN A 538 -28.29 16.96 -3.09
CA ASN A 538 -28.15 18.12 -2.20
C ASN A 538 -27.48 17.81 -0.84
N VAL A 539 -27.13 16.56 -0.56
CA VAL A 539 -26.30 16.18 0.60
C VAL A 539 -24.84 15.87 0.24
N GLU A 540 -24.54 15.69 -1.05
CA GLU A 540 -23.19 15.36 -1.52
C GLU A 540 -22.27 16.59 -1.56
N ASP A 541 -20.97 16.34 -1.47
CA ASP A 541 -19.90 17.33 -1.40
C ASP A 541 -20.12 18.42 -0.32
N THR A 542 -20.72 18.01 0.81
CA THR A 542 -20.78 18.83 2.03
C THR A 542 -19.60 18.49 2.94
N ARG A 543 -19.33 19.35 3.92
CA ARG A 543 -18.21 19.20 4.85
C ARG A 543 -18.22 17.89 5.66
N TYR A 544 -19.35 17.22 5.81
CA TYR A 544 -19.45 15.97 6.58
C TYR A 544 -20.04 14.81 5.76
N PHE A 545 -20.41 15.05 4.50
CA PHE A 545 -20.96 14.03 3.59
C PHE A 545 -20.42 14.29 2.18
N VAL A 546 -19.37 13.56 1.81
CA VAL A 546 -18.68 13.72 0.51
C VAL A 546 -19.32 12.92 -0.63
N GLY A 547 -20.11 11.88 -0.33
CA GLY A 547 -20.81 11.06 -1.35
C GLY A 547 -19.92 10.24 -2.31
N ALA A 548 -18.60 10.23 -2.11
CA ALA A 548 -17.64 9.49 -2.94
C ALA A 548 -17.97 7.99 -2.97
N GLY A 549 -18.10 7.40 -4.16
CA GLY A 549 -18.44 5.98 -4.32
C GLY A 549 -19.85 5.56 -3.86
N LEU A 550 -20.72 6.49 -3.40
CA LEU A 550 -22.07 6.12 -2.94
C LEU A 550 -23.10 6.04 -4.08
N TYR A 551 -22.90 6.85 -5.12
CA TYR A 551 -23.84 7.00 -6.23
C TYR A 551 -23.18 6.70 -7.58
N ASP A 552 -23.98 6.20 -8.52
CA ASP A 552 -23.51 5.77 -9.82
C ASP A 552 -23.74 6.84 -10.89
N SER A 553 -22.86 6.88 -11.88
CA SER A 553 -22.98 7.74 -13.05
C SER A 553 -23.01 6.89 -14.32
N PHE A 554 -23.90 7.20 -15.25
CA PHE A 554 -24.10 6.41 -16.47
C PHE A 554 -23.99 7.28 -17.72
N SER A 555 -23.51 6.69 -18.81
CA SER A 555 -23.54 7.33 -20.13
C SER A 555 -24.76 6.88 -20.92
N GLY A 556 -25.32 7.78 -21.73
CA GLY A 556 -26.42 7.51 -22.65
C GLY A 556 -26.20 8.10 -24.04
N CYS A 557 -26.88 7.53 -25.04
CA CYS A 557 -26.84 7.94 -26.44
C CYS A 557 -28.21 8.45 -26.88
N VAL A 558 -28.26 9.62 -27.54
CA VAL A 558 -29.53 10.22 -27.98
C VAL A 558 -30.11 9.46 -29.19
N LEU A 559 -29.25 9.00 -30.11
CA LEU A 559 -29.69 8.24 -31.29
C LEU A 559 -30.38 6.93 -30.92
N ASP A 560 -29.91 6.24 -29.88
CA ASP A 560 -30.51 5.01 -29.36
C ASP A 560 -31.95 5.19 -28.84
N ASP A 561 -32.40 6.43 -28.59
CA ASP A 561 -33.80 6.72 -28.20
C ASP A 561 -34.61 7.35 -29.36
N THR A 562 -34.01 7.61 -30.52
CA THR A 562 -34.62 8.40 -31.61
C THR A 562 -34.52 7.77 -33.01
N ASP A 563 -33.80 6.66 -33.16
CA ASP A 563 -33.58 5.98 -34.44
C ASP A 563 -34.71 5.02 -34.87
N ASN A 564 -35.78 4.95 -34.07
CA ASN A 564 -36.98 4.12 -34.27
C ASN A 564 -36.71 2.61 -34.31
N ASN A 565 -35.64 2.12 -33.68
CA ASN A 565 -35.52 0.71 -33.35
C ASN A 565 -35.19 0.54 -31.85
N ASN A 566 -35.24 -0.72 -31.39
CA ASN A 566 -34.92 -1.10 -30.01
C ASN A 566 -33.82 -2.18 -30.01
N THR A 567 -32.97 -2.20 -31.04
CA THR A 567 -32.03 -3.27 -31.37
C THR A 567 -30.62 -2.71 -31.54
N GLY A 568 -29.69 -3.12 -30.67
CA GLY A 568 -28.32 -2.63 -30.75
C GLY A 568 -27.54 -3.11 -32.00
N PRO A 569 -26.27 -2.71 -32.13
CA PRO A 569 -25.44 -2.08 -31.10
C PRO A 569 -25.76 -0.60 -30.87
N SER A 570 -25.29 -0.03 -29.76
CA SER A 570 -25.43 1.41 -29.47
C SER A 570 -24.76 2.26 -30.55
N HIS A 571 -25.41 3.34 -31.01
CA HIS A 571 -24.84 4.28 -32.00
C HIS A 571 -23.60 5.00 -31.49
N CYS A 572 -23.57 5.27 -30.20
CA CYS A 572 -22.47 5.96 -29.55
C CYS A 572 -21.40 4.99 -29.01
N ASP A 573 -21.64 3.67 -29.11
CA ASP A 573 -20.72 2.62 -28.66
C ASP A 573 -20.95 1.31 -29.42
N SER A 574 -20.23 1.14 -30.53
CA SER A 574 -20.37 -0.07 -31.36
C SER A 574 -19.97 -1.37 -30.64
N GLY A 575 -19.24 -1.30 -29.53
CA GLY A 575 -18.88 -2.45 -28.70
C GLY A 575 -20.02 -2.91 -27.79
N GLU A 576 -21.03 -2.08 -27.57
CA GLU A 576 -22.19 -2.41 -26.74
C GLU A 576 -23.31 -3.02 -27.60
N PRO A 577 -23.63 -4.32 -27.44
CA PRO A 577 -24.55 -5.02 -28.34
C PRO A 577 -26.01 -4.60 -28.17
N ASN A 578 -26.32 -3.87 -27.11
CA ASN A 578 -27.65 -3.35 -26.81
C ASN A 578 -27.63 -1.83 -26.82
N GLU A 579 -28.73 -1.22 -27.21
CA GLU A 579 -28.95 0.22 -27.07
C GLU A 579 -28.72 0.72 -25.65
N ARG A 580 -28.14 1.91 -25.57
CA ARG A 580 -27.78 2.63 -24.36
C ARG A 580 -28.40 4.03 -24.38
N GLY A 581 -29.72 4.11 -24.56
CA GLY A 581 -30.49 5.36 -24.52
C GLY A 581 -30.30 6.22 -23.27
N VAL A 582 -30.51 7.53 -23.40
CA VAL A 582 -30.44 8.53 -22.31
C VAL A 582 -31.50 8.29 -21.22
N PHE A 583 -32.71 7.83 -21.57
CA PHE A 583 -33.74 7.55 -20.55
C PHE A 583 -33.35 6.39 -19.62
N ARG A 584 -32.69 5.38 -20.19
CA ARG A 584 -32.11 4.27 -19.42
C ARG A 584 -31.01 4.78 -18.50
N ALA A 585 -30.11 5.64 -18.99
CA ALA A 585 -29.03 6.21 -18.20
C ALA A 585 -29.58 6.99 -16.99
N ILE A 586 -30.57 7.87 -17.20
CA ILE A 586 -31.16 8.67 -16.12
C ILE A 586 -31.82 7.79 -15.05
N ARG A 587 -32.65 6.80 -15.45
CA ARG A 587 -33.28 5.87 -14.48
C ARG A 587 -32.26 5.11 -13.65
N LYS A 588 -31.14 4.71 -14.25
CA LYS A 588 -30.05 4.05 -13.51
C LYS A 588 -29.36 4.99 -12.51
N VAL A 589 -29.14 6.26 -12.86
CA VAL A 589 -28.63 7.26 -11.89
C VAL A 589 -29.64 7.46 -10.76
N TYR A 590 -30.93 7.57 -11.07
CA TYR A 590 -31.98 7.70 -10.05
C TYR A 590 -32.06 6.48 -9.11
N ALA A 591 -31.91 5.27 -9.65
CA ALA A 591 -31.87 4.05 -8.86
C ALA A 591 -30.67 4.04 -7.89
N SER A 592 -29.52 4.58 -8.29
CA SER A 592 -28.32 4.64 -7.44
C SER A 592 -28.51 5.47 -6.16
N PHE A 593 -29.51 6.38 -6.13
CA PHE A 593 -29.89 7.08 -4.90
C PHE A 593 -30.24 6.11 -3.76
N TYR A 594 -30.73 4.93 -4.11
CA TYR A 594 -31.12 3.83 -3.22
C TYR A 594 -30.09 2.69 -3.19
N ASN A 595 -28.81 2.96 -3.47
CA ASN A 595 -27.74 2.02 -3.15
C ASN A 595 -27.64 1.85 -1.63
N LEU A 596 -27.29 0.65 -1.17
CA LEU A 596 -27.28 0.30 0.27
C LEU A 596 -26.39 1.25 1.07
N ASN A 597 -25.12 1.42 0.67
CA ASN A 597 -24.18 2.31 1.34
C ASN A 597 -24.65 3.78 1.32
N ALA A 598 -25.28 4.22 0.23
CA ALA A 598 -25.81 5.58 0.12
C ALA A 598 -26.96 5.83 1.12
N TYR A 599 -27.87 4.88 1.27
CA TYR A 599 -28.99 4.99 2.21
C TYR A 599 -28.51 4.88 3.66
N LEU A 600 -27.63 3.91 3.97
CA LEU A 600 -27.08 3.74 5.31
C LEU A 600 -26.36 5.01 5.79
N GLU A 601 -25.62 5.68 4.91
CA GLU A 601 -24.92 6.91 5.28
C GLU A 601 -25.89 8.06 5.56
N ARG A 602 -26.95 8.21 4.75
CA ARG A 602 -28.01 9.19 5.03
C ARG A 602 -28.71 8.89 6.36
N LEU A 603 -29.00 7.62 6.64
CA LEU A 603 -29.59 7.18 7.91
C LEU A 603 -28.67 7.48 9.10
N ARG A 604 -27.36 7.22 8.99
CA ARG A 604 -26.35 7.48 10.03
C ARG A 604 -26.28 8.96 10.43
N HIS A 605 -26.50 9.85 9.47
CA HIS A 605 -26.52 11.30 9.65
C HIS A 605 -27.91 11.88 9.99
N GLY A 606 -28.94 11.03 10.16
CA GLY A 606 -30.29 11.48 10.46
C GLY A 606 -30.97 12.25 9.32
N VAL A 607 -30.55 12.04 8.07
CA VAL A 607 -31.09 12.75 6.90
C VAL A 607 -32.53 12.35 6.65
N ASN A 608 -33.41 13.35 6.51
CA ASN A 608 -34.79 13.16 6.12
C ASN A 608 -34.90 12.92 4.60
N GLU A 609 -35.29 11.71 4.18
CA GLU A 609 -35.41 11.32 2.75
C GLU A 609 -36.34 12.24 1.93
N SER A 610 -37.30 12.92 2.56
CA SER A 610 -38.22 13.83 1.85
C SER A 610 -37.56 15.16 1.44
N GLU A 611 -36.46 15.54 2.09
CA GLU A 611 -35.74 16.79 1.85
C GLU A 611 -34.60 16.65 0.83
N VAL A 612 -34.34 15.44 0.37
CA VAL A 612 -33.23 15.10 -0.51
C VAL A 612 -33.70 14.46 -1.81
N GLY A 613 -32.85 14.51 -2.83
CA GLY A 613 -33.16 13.94 -4.14
C GLY A 613 -31.94 13.85 -5.03
N MET A 614 -32.16 13.44 -6.29
CA MET A 614 -31.09 13.28 -7.28
C MET A 614 -31.29 14.22 -8.48
N ALA A 615 -30.51 15.29 -8.52
CA ALA A 615 -30.29 16.08 -9.73
C ALA A 615 -29.17 15.44 -10.57
N LEU A 616 -28.94 15.95 -11.77
CA LEU A 616 -27.98 15.37 -12.71
C LEU A 616 -27.04 16.43 -13.28
N LEU A 617 -25.74 16.24 -13.13
CA LEU A 617 -24.73 17.00 -13.88
C LEU A 617 -24.47 16.28 -15.21
N VAL A 618 -24.62 16.99 -16.33
CA VAL A 618 -24.60 16.39 -17.67
C VAL A 618 -23.56 17.06 -18.56
N HIS A 619 -22.64 16.27 -19.11
CA HIS A 619 -21.59 16.71 -20.03
C HIS A 619 -21.27 15.59 -21.04
N HIS A 620 -20.56 15.89 -22.14
CA HIS A 620 -20.06 14.84 -23.03
C HIS A 620 -19.11 13.90 -22.28
N SER A 621 -19.25 12.59 -22.48
CA SER A 621 -18.29 11.64 -21.91
C SER A 621 -16.94 11.77 -22.62
N PHE A 622 -15.87 11.37 -21.95
CA PHE A 622 -14.55 11.29 -22.54
C PHE A 622 -14.39 9.85 -23.07
N PRO A 623 -14.28 9.64 -24.39
CA PRO A 623 -14.06 8.30 -24.93
C PRO A 623 -12.72 7.73 -24.47
N ASP A 624 -12.70 6.48 -24.02
CA ASP A 624 -11.50 5.83 -23.49
C ASP A 624 -10.31 5.88 -24.48
N GLU A 625 -10.59 5.83 -25.79
CA GLU A 625 -9.62 5.88 -26.89
C GLU A 625 -8.79 7.17 -26.95
N ILE A 626 -9.30 8.27 -26.39
CA ILE A 626 -8.63 9.57 -26.39
C ILE A 626 -8.10 9.96 -25.01
N GLU A 627 -8.30 9.15 -23.97
CA GLU A 627 -7.76 9.40 -22.64
C GLU A 627 -6.30 8.97 -22.58
N ILE A 628 -5.40 9.93 -22.31
CA ILE A 628 -3.99 9.66 -22.01
C ILE A 628 -3.84 9.26 -20.54
N ALA A 629 -4.53 9.99 -19.66
CA ALA A 629 -4.44 9.79 -18.23
C ALA A 629 -5.77 10.08 -17.53
N ASN A 630 -6.03 9.35 -16.47
CA ASN A 630 -7.12 9.56 -15.53
C ASN A 630 -6.52 9.72 -14.13
N GLY A 631 -7.04 10.64 -13.32
CA GLY A 631 -6.33 11.08 -12.14
C GLY A 631 -7.19 11.64 -11.01
N VAL A 632 -6.70 11.49 -9.78
CA VAL A 632 -7.20 12.18 -8.59
C VAL A 632 -6.05 12.93 -7.93
N ALA A 633 -6.28 14.16 -7.52
CA ALA A 633 -5.30 14.96 -6.79
C ALA A 633 -5.88 15.48 -5.48
N THR A 634 -5.06 15.52 -4.43
CA THR A 634 -5.37 16.22 -3.18
C THR A 634 -4.44 17.40 -3.01
N LEU A 635 -4.97 18.47 -2.43
CA LEU A 635 -4.29 19.73 -2.16
C LEU A 635 -4.50 20.12 -0.71
N VAL A 636 -3.41 20.38 0.00
CA VAL A 636 -3.40 20.95 1.35
C VAL A 636 -2.80 22.34 1.27
N ARG A 637 -3.60 23.35 1.59
CA ARG A 637 -3.14 24.75 1.66
C ARG A 637 -2.82 25.11 3.10
N GLY A 638 -1.63 25.66 3.33
CA GLY A 638 -1.21 26.16 4.64
C GLY A 638 -0.59 27.56 4.57
N LEU A 639 -0.64 28.29 5.68
CA LEU A 639 0.04 29.57 5.83
C LEU A 639 1.38 29.40 6.56
N SER A 640 2.47 29.87 5.95
CA SER A 640 3.80 29.91 6.56
C SER A 640 4.28 31.36 6.65
N GLY A 641 3.94 32.02 7.77
CA GLY A 641 4.20 33.44 7.95
C GLY A 641 3.40 34.30 6.95
N ARG A 642 4.09 34.97 6.02
CA ARG A 642 3.46 35.74 4.92
C ARG A 642 3.42 34.97 3.59
N SER A 643 3.91 33.74 3.57
CA SER A 643 3.93 32.90 2.37
C SER A 643 2.82 31.86 2.45
N THR A 644 2.25 31.50 1.30
CA THR A 644 1.36 30.36 1.16
C THR A 644 2.18 29.16 0.73
N ARG A 645 2.00 28.03 1.44
CA ARG A 645 2.49 26.71 1.03
C ARG A 645 1.29 25.90 0.55
N VAL A 646 1.47 25.21 -0.55
CA VAL A 646 0.53 24.23 -1.06
C VAL A 646 1.28 22.92 -1.27
N ASP A 647 0.80 21.86 -0.64
CA ASP A 647 1.26 20.49 -0.85
C ASP A 647 0.21 19.74 -1.65
N ILE A 648 0.64 19.05 -2.71
CA ILE A 648 -0.24 18.38 -3.66
C ILE A 648 0.20 16.92 -3.78
N SER A 649 -0.75 15.99 -3.77
CA SER A 649 -0.50 14.59 -4.12
C SER A 649 -1.38 14.22 -5.30
N MET A 650 -0.74 13.85 -6.42
CA MET A 650 -1.40 13.46 -7.66
C MET A 650 -1.25 11.96 -7.85
N VAL A 651 -2.37 11.28 -8.04
CA VAL A 651 -2.41 9.85 -8.31
C VAL A 651 -3.00 9.64 -9.70
N THR A 652 -2.22 9.02 -10.59
CA THR A 652 -2.48 9.00 -12.03
C THR A 652 -2.47 7.58 -12.57
N GLN A 653 -3.47 7.21 -13.37
CA GLN A 653 -3.45 5.99 -14.17
C GLN A 653 -3.33 6.30 -15.66
N LYS A 654 -2.64 5.40 -16.37
CA LYS A 654 -2.51 5.44 -17.82
C LYS A 654 -3.83 5.05 -18.48
N GLY A 655 -4.25 5.84 -19.46
CA GLY A 655 -5.50 5.64 -20.19
C GLY A 655 -6.75 5.88 -19.34
N ALA A 656 -7.83 5.18 -19.69
CA ALA A 656 -9.11 5.22 -18.98
C ALA A 656 -9.17 4.34 -17.74
N VAL A 657 -8.05 3.71 -17.35
CA VAL A 657 -8.01 2.86 -16.15
C VAL A 657 -8.36 3.69 -14.92
N SER A 658 -9.20 3.13 -14.08
CA SER A 658 -9.68 3.78 -12.87
C SER A 658 -8.55 3.95 -11.85
N VAL A 659 -8.39 5.17 -11.33
CA VAL A 659 -7.46 5.45 -10.21
C VAL A 659 -8.07 5.07 -8.86
N THR A 660 -9.37 5.34 -8.72
CA THR A 660 -10.07 5.18 -7.45
C THR A 660 -10.39 3.73 -7.15
N ASN A 661 -10.59 2.93 -8.20
CA ASN A 661 -10.92 1.51 -8.18
C ASN A 661 -10.24 0.80 -9.37
N PRO A 662 -8.92 0.61 -9.38
CA PRO A 662 -8.22 -0.04 -10.49
C PRO A 662 -8.76 -1.46 -10.71
N GLU A 663 -9.01 -1.83 -11.97
CA GLU A 663 -9.32 -3.21 -12.31
C GLU A 663 -8.02 -4.04 -12.27
N GLY A 664 -8.02 -5.11 -11.47
CA GLY A 664 -6.81 -5.93 -11.23
C GLY A 664 -5.79 -5.26 -10.30
N GLU A 665 -4.54 -5.72 -10.32
CA GLU A 665 -3.44 -5.17 -9.49
C GLU A 665 -2.77 -3.93 -10.11
N ALA A 666 -3.51 -3.10 -10.85
CA ALA A 666 -2.94 -1.92 -11.49
C ALA A 666 -2.56 -0.86 -10.45
N ILE A 667 -1.26 -0.74 -10.18
CA ILE A 667 -0.65 0.29 -9.33
C ILE A 667 -0.61 1.61 -10.11
N PRO A 668 -1.18 2.71 -9.60
CA PRO A 668 -1.11 4.01 -10.23
C PRO A 668 0.25 4.67 -9.97
N GLU A 669 0.54 5.67 -10.77
CA GLU A 669 1.61 6.61 -10.49
C GLU A 669 1.22 7.51 -9.31
N VAL A 670 2.18 7.86 -8.45
CA VAL A 670 2.02 8.86 -7.39
C VAL A 670 3.09 9.92 -7.55
N VAL A 671 2.67 11.17 -7.75
CA VAL A 671 3.54 12.34 -7.86
C VAL A 671 3.18 13.32 -6.75
N ASN A 672 4.17 13.69 -5.93
CA ASN A 672 4.00 14.77 -4.96
C ASN A 672 4.48 16.08 -5.58
N GLY A 673 3.64 17.10 -5.48
CA GLY A 673 3.93 18.47 -5.87
C GLY A 673 3.99 19.37 -4.64
N TYR A 674 4.76 20.44 -4.72
CA TYR A 674 4.68 21.52 -3.76
C TYR A 674 4.83 22.87 -4.45
N LEU A 675 4.20 23.89 -3.87
CA LEU A 675 4.26 25.25 -4.35
C LEU A 675 4.33 26.21 -3.16
N TYR A 676 5.27 27.14 -3.25
CA TYR A 676 5.43 28.25 -2.33
C TYR A 676 5.26 29.56 -3.09
N ARG A 677 4.42 30.46 -2.56
CA ARG A 677 4.21 31.81 -3.09
C ARG A 677 4.27 32.82 -1.96
N GLY A 678 5.07 33.89 -2.11
CA GLY A 678 5.23 34.93 -1.09
C GLY A 678 6.62 35.56 -1.10
N ALA A 679 7.35 35.42 0.00
CA ALA A 679 8.71 35.98 0.12
C ALA A 679 9.74 35.31 -0.79
N SER A 680 9.49 34.06 -1.19
CA SER A 680 10.24 33.32 -2.20
C SER A 680 9.25 32.46 -2.97
N ASN A 681 9.37 32.44 -4.30
CA ASN A 681 8.52 31.65 -5.16
C ASN A 681 9.33 30.48 -5.69
N TYR A 682 8.87 29.27 -5.39
CA TYR A 682 9.45 28.05 -5.92
C TYR A 682 8.40 26.95 -5.91
N GLU A 683 8.58 25.98 -6.79
CA GLU A 683 7.70 24.84 -6.98
C GLU A 683 8.54 23.65 -7.41
N GLY A 684 7.99 22.46 -7.25
CA GLY A 684 8.64 21.26 -7.69
C GLY A 684 7.70 20.07 -7.62
N VAL A 685 8.06 19.04 -8.37
CA VAL A 685 7.39 17.74 -8.40
C VAL A 685 8.40 16.65 -8.09
N SER A 686 7.92 15.56 -7.49
CA SER A 686 8.72 14.39 -7.17
C SER A 686 7.88 13.14 -7.35
N LEU A 687 8.33 12.29 -8.28
CA LEU A 687 7.74 10.99 -8.53
C LEU A 687 8.01 10.05 -7.35
N GLN A 688 6.96 9.66 -6.63
CA GLN A 688 7.04 8.77 -5.48
C GLN A 688 6.88 7.30 -5.89
N GLN A 689 6.01 7.05 -6.87
CA GLN A 689 5.66 5.72 -7.33
C GLN A 689 5.36 5.77 -8.83
N ARG A 690 5.90 4.80 -9.59
CA ARG A 690 5.59 4.65 -11.02
C ARG A 690 4.31 3.81 -11.20
N SER A 691 3.56 4.11 -12.25
CA SER A 691 2.43 3.27 -12.64
C SER A 691 2.93 1.91 -13.17
N SER A 692 2.29 0.84 -12.73
CA SER A 692 2.49 -0.52 -13.25
C SER A 692 2.05 -0.70 -14.71
N LEU A 693 1.26 0.25 -15.25
CA LEU A 693 0.77 0.22 -16.63
C LEU A 693 1.72 0.89 -17.62
N LEU A 694 2.76 1.56 -17.12
CA LEU A 694 3.78 2.14 -17.98
C LEU A 694 4.64 1.05 -18.57
N LEU A 695 4.91 1.17 -19.87
CA LEU A 695 5.92 0.32 -20.47
C LEU A 695 7.26 0.74 -19.87
N LEU A 696 8.10 -0.24 -19.59
CA LEU A 696 9.46 0.01 -19.15
C LEU A 696 10.12 1.03 -20.09
N GLY A 697 10.51 2.17 -19.52
CA GLY A 697 11.08 3.29 -20.24
C GLY A 697 10.17 4.49 -20.53
N ASP A 698 8.85 4.40 -20.33
CA ASP A 698 8.03 5.59 -20.13
C ASP A 698 8.35 6.15 -18.73
N ASP A 699 8.82 7.39 -18.59
CA ASP A 699 9.25 7.92 -17.29
C ASP A 699 8.08 8.23 -16.36
N ALA A 700 6.98 8.76 -16.90
CA ALA A 700 5.76 9.13 -16.20
C ALA A 700 4.50 8.89 -17.07
N VAL A 701 3.32 8.94 -16.47
CA VAL A 701 2.02 8.75 -17.16
C VAL A 701 1.69 9.93 -18.08
N MET A 702 2.02 11.14 -17.66
CA MET A 702 1.87 12.39 -18.41
C MET A 702 3.23 12.98 -18.77
N ASP A 703 3.27 14.10 -19.50
CA ASP A 703 4.53 14.70 -19.94
C ASP A 703 5.33 15.25 -18.74
N TRP A 704 6.43 14.59 -18.40
CA TRP A 704 7.32 14.97 -17.28
C TRP A 704 8.27 16.10 -17.68
N GLU A 705 8.43 17.22 -16.96
CA GLU A 705 7.71 17.68 -15.74
C GLU A 705 6.55 18.65 -16.06
N GLU A 706 6.40 19.03 -17.33
CA GLU A 706 5.56 20.15 -17.75
C GLU A 706 4.08 20.00 -17.36
N ASP A 707 3.49 18.82 -17.58
CA ASP A 707 2.09 18.58 -17.26
C ASP A 707 1.83 18.70 -15.75
N TYR A 708 2.71 18.13 -14.92
CA TYR A 708 2.54 18.13 -13.47
C TYR A 708 2.74 19.53 -12.87
N LEU A 709 3.71 20.30 -13.37
CA LEU A 709 3.90 21.69 -12.96
C LEU A 709 2.72 22.57 -13.38
N SER A 710 2.20 22.39 -14.59
CA SER A 710 0.99 23.08 -15.04
C SER A 710 -0.22 22.75 -14.16
N MET A 711 -0.35 21.50 -13.70
CA MET A 711 -1.42 21.11 -12.79
C MET A 711 -1.31 21.77 -11.42
N ILE A 712 -0.10 21.87 -10.87
CA ILE A 712 0.15 22.55 -9.60
C ILE A 712 -0.35 24.00 -9.66
N GLU A 713 -0.07 24.71 -10.74
CA GLU A 713 -0.52 26.09 -10.93
C GLU A 713 -2.06 26.18 -11.07
N ILE A 714 -2.68 25.27 -11.82
CA ILE A 714 -4.13 25.16 -11.93
C ILE A 714 -4.77 24.96 -10.54
N PHE A 715 -4.27 24.00 -9.76
CA PHE A 715 -4.81 23.73 -8.42
C PHE A 715 -4.56 24.89 -7.46
N TYR A 716 -3.41 25.56 -7.57
CA TYR A 716 -3.14 26.76 -6.79
C TYR A 716 -4.12 27.89 -7.14
N GLN A 717 -4.36 28.18 -8.42
CA GLN A 717 -5.35 29.18 -8.85
C GLN A 717 -6.73 28.85 -8.26
N ILE A 718 -7.17 27.60 -8.40
CA ILE A 718 -8.45 27.15 -7.86
C ILE A 718 -8.50 27.35 -6.34
N SER A 719 -7.41 27.06 -5.62
CA SER A 719 -7.35 27.28 -4.16
C SER A 719 -7.46 28.76 -3.76
N GLN A 720 -6.94 29.69 -4.56
CA GLN A 720 -7.07 31.13 -4.30
C GLN A 720 -8.52 31.59 -4.47
N GLU A 721 -9.16 31.20 -5.58
CA GLU A 721 -10.58 31.52 -5.80
C GLU A 721 -11.49 30.87 -4.76
N TYR A 722 -11.12 29.69 -4.25
CA TYR A 722 -11.86 29.01 -3.20
C TYR A 722 -11.85 29.82 -1.90
N ILE A 723 -10.69 30.27 -1.43
CA ILE A 723 -10.60 31.04 -0.17
C ILE A 723 -11.20 32.45 -0.28
N GLU A 724 -11.21 33.06 -1.47
CA GLU A 724 -11.93 34.32 -1.71
C GLU A 724 -13.43 34.12 -1.55
N ARG A 725 -13.92 32.93 -1.93
CA ARG A 725 -15.34 32.58 -1.87
C ARG A 725 -15.79 32.10 -0.49
N PHE A 726 -14.90 31.43 0.24
CA PHE A 726 -15.10 30.86 1.56
C PHE A 726 -14.06 31.43 2.54
N PRO A 727 -14.13 32.74 2.87
CA PRO A 727 -13.10 33.41 3.67
C PRO A 727 -12.96 32.88 5.10
N GLU A 728 -13.96 32.17 5.61
CA GLU A 728 -13.92 31.43 6.87
C GLU A 728 -12.95 30.25 6.86
N ASN A 729 -12.58 29.73 5.68
CA ASN A 729 -11.71 28.58 5.51
C ASN A 729 -10.42 28.96 4.78
N GLN A 730 -9.44 29.45 5.55
CA GLN A 730 -8.16 29.94 4.99
C GLN A 730 -7.17 28.81 4.66
N GLU A 731 -7.38 27.59 5.15
CA GLU A 731 -6.51 26.43 4.95
C GLU A 731 -7.32 25.23 4.42
N PRO A 732 -7.95 25.35 3.23
CA PRO A 732 -8.80 24.30 2.69
C PRO A 732 -7.99 23.07 2.30
N HIS A 733 -8.62 21.91 2.46
CA HIS A 733 -8.16 20.62 1.96
C HIS A 733 -9.06 20.24 0.77
N LEU A 734 -8.52 20.24 -0.44
CA LEU A 734 -9.31 20.07 -1.66
C LEU A 734 -8.94 18.76 -2.38
N GLU A 735 -9.92 18.12 -2.98
CA GLU A 735 -9.77 16.98 -3.88
C GLU A 735 -10.20 17.40 -5.29
N PHE A 736 -9.49 16.89 -6.30
CA PHE A 736 -9.79 17.10 -7.71
C PHE A 736 -9.82 15.77 -8.46
N GLU A 737 -10.83 15.57 -9.31
CA GLU A 737 -10.77 14.56 -10.37
C GLU A 737 -10.30 15.24 -11.67
N TYR A 738 -9.29 14.68 -12.32
CA TYR A 738 -8.74 15.21 -13.56
C TYR A 738 -8.52 14.13 -14.64
N LYS A 739 -8.40 14.57 -15.89
CA LYS A 739 -8.02 13.74 -17.03
C LYS A 739 -7.06 14.50 -17.94
N LYS A 740 -6.22 13.77 -18.67
CA LYS A 740 -5.45 14.26 -19.82
C LYS A 740 -5.98 13.59 -21.08
N ILE A 741 -6.30 14.36 -22.11
CA ILE A 741 -6.79 13.84 -23.40
C ILE A 741 -5.76 14.04 -24.52
N ARG A 742 -5.91 13.27 -25.62
CA ARG A 742 -4.94 13.15 -26.73
C ARG A 742 -4.50 14.45 -27.41
N ASP A 743 -5.27 15.54 -27.25
CA ASP A 743 -4.95 16.87 -27.77
C ASP A 743 -4.15 17.75 -26.78
N GLY A 744 -3.67 17.17 -25.68
CA GLY A 744 -2.82 17.84 -24.69
C GLY A 744 -3.58 18.59 -23.60
N GLU A 745 -4.91 18.64 -23.64
CA GLU A 745 -5.69 19.38 -22.64
C GLU A 745 -5.81 18.61 -21.32
N ILE A 746 -5.42 19.25 -20.23
CA ILE A 746 -5.74 18.81 -18.87
C ILE A 746 -7.14 19.32 -18.53
N VAL A 747 -8.01 18.42 -18.10
CA VAL A 747 -9.39 18.72 -17.76
C VAL A 747 -9.66 18.37 -16.32
N ILE A 748 -10.12 19.34 -15.53
CA ILE A 748 -10.61 19.13 -14.17
C ILE A 748 -12.13 18.91 -14.23
N LYS A 749 -12.57 17.78 -13.71
CA LYS A 749 -13.95 17.30 -13.84
C LYS A 749 -14.74 17.41 -12.55
N GLN A 750 -14.05 17.48 -11.41
CA GLN A 750 -14.69 17.61 -10.12
C GLN A 750 -13.75 18.31 -9.15
N ILE A 751 -14.35 19.04 -8.21
CA ILE A 751 -13.72 19.59 -7.02
C ILE A 751 -14.62 19.29 -5.83
N ARG A 752 -14.01 18.97 -4.69
CA ARG A 752 -14.70 18.93 -3.39
C ARG A 752 -13.73 19.26 -2.26
N GLU A 753 -14.27 19.68 -1.14
CA GLU A 753 -13.50 19.82 0.10
C GLU A 753 -13.47 18.48 0.84
N ILE A 754 -12.28 18.06 1.28
CA ILE A 754 -12.11 16.86 2.09
C ILE A 754 -12.30 17.24 3.57
N PRO A 755 -13.19 16.58 4.31
CA PRO A 755 -13.33 16.78 5.74
C PRO A 755 -12.02 16.43 6.45
N MET A 756 -11.43 17.40 7.14
CA MET A 756 -10.40 17.09 8.13
C MET A 756 -11.06 16.59 9.42
N ASN A 757 -10.41 15.66 10.12
CA ASN A 757 -10.76 15.34 11.51
C ASN A 757 -10.77 16.64 12.32
N SER A 758 -11.97 17.14 12.61
CA SER A 758 -12.16 18.22 13.56
C SER A 758 -11.70 17.74 14.94
N SER A 759 -11.39 18.68 15.83
CA SER A 759 -11.27 18.35 17.25
C SER A 759 -12.49 17.54 17.68
N SER A 760 -12.27 16.44 18.39
CA SER A 760 -13.30 15.69 19.10
C SER A 760 -13.96 16.53 20.21
N GLY A 761 -13.38 17.69 20.52
CA GLY A 761 -13.78 18.52 21.67
C GLY A 761 -13.33 17.94 23.01
N SER A 762 -12.60 16.82 23.03
CA SER A 762 -12.09 16.23 24.26
C SER A 762 -11.00 17.11 24.89
N GLU A 763 -11.20 17.48 26.15
CA GLU A 763 -10.18 18.16 26.96
C GLU A 763 -9.27 17.17 27.71
N ASP A 764 -9.66 15.89 27.76
CA ASP A 764 -8.98 14.82 28.49
C ASP A 764 -8.50 13.69 27.55
N LEU A 765 -7.57 12.89 28.04
CA LEU A 765 -7.03 11.72 27.34
C LEU A 765 -7.68 10.43 27.87
N SER A 766 -8.30 9.64 27.00
CA SER A 766 -8.76 8.28 27.30
C SER A 766 -7.57 7.31 27.27
N ILE A 767 -7.32 6.63 28.40
CA ILE A 767 -6.33 5.56 28.48
C ILE A 767 -7.02 4.21 28.31
N ILE A 768 -6.57 3.43 27.33
CA ILE A 768 -6.88 2.01 27.19
C ILE A 768 -5.78 1.21 27.90
N GLY A 769 -6.12 0.72 29.10
CA GLY A 769 -5.25 0.05 30.05
C GLY A 769 -4.77 -1.35 29.64
N SER A 770 -4.74 -1.64 28.34
CA SER A 770 -4.17 -2.85 27.76
C SER A 770 -2.71 -3.09 28.18
N LEU A 771 -2.29 -4.34 28.21
CA LEU A 771 -0.90 -4.71 28.50
C LEU A 771 0.02 -4.15 27.42
N SER A 772 1.09 -3.47 27.82
CA SER A 772 2.10 -2.90 26.95
C SER A 772 3.49 -3.36 27.35
N GLU A 773 4.28 -3.81 26.37
CA GLU A 773 5.66 -4.25 26.55
C GLU A 773 6.63 -3.18 26.02
N LEU A 774 7.52 -2.71 26.89
CA LEU A 774 8.54 -1.72 26.56
C LEU A 774 9.94 -2.21 26.95
N MET A 775 10.94 -1.77 26.21
CA MET A 775 12.35 -2.00 26.52
C MET A 775 13.18 -0.73 26.33
N VAL A 776 14.37 -0.69 26.92
CA VAL A 776 15.30 0.44 26.74
C VAL A 776 15.74 0.56 25.28
N PHE A 777 15.57 1.75 24.72
CA PHE A 777 16.04 2.10 23.39
C PHE A 777 17.56 2.15 23.33
N GLN A 778 18.16 1.25 22.56
CA GLN A 778 19.60 1.19 22.34
C GLN A 778 19.97 1.96 21.06
N GLY A 779 19.83 3.29 21.13
CA GLY A 779 20.18 4.24 20.08
C GLY A 779 20.92 5.47 20.63
N GLU A 780 20.87 6.60 19.91
CA GLU A 780 21.66 7.80 20.24
C GLU A 780 21.22 8.51 21.56
N TYR A 781 20.05 8.15 22.10
CA TYR A 781 19.50 8.77 23.31
C TYR A 781 20.14 8.19 24.58
N GLY A 782 20.71 9.05 25.42
CA GLY A 782 21.39 8.66 26.65
C GLY A 782 22.89 8.35 26.45
N THR A 783 23.58 8.03 27.54
CA THR A 783 24.97 7.53 27.49
C THR A 783 24.97 6.00 27.42
N VAL A 784 26.03 5.39 26.90
CA VAL A 784 26.11 3.92 26.87
C VAL A 784 26.02 3.31 28.27
N MET A 785 26.61 3.97 29.27
CA MET A 785 26.54 3.54 30.66
C MET A 785 25.14 3.73 31.25
N GLY A 786 24.42 4.80 30.89
CA GLY A 786 23.02 4.98 31.27
C GLY A 786 22.12 3.93 30.64
N ASN A 787 22.30 3.63 29.35
CA ASN A 787 21.60 2.56 28.63
C ASN A 787 21.85 1.19 29.27
N HIS A 788 23.04 0.96 29.83
CA HIS A 788 23.39 -0.28 30.51
C HIS A 788 22.86 -0.34 31.95
N ARG A 789 23.05 0.70 32.77
CA ARG A 789 22.59 0.75 34.18
C ARG A 789 21.07 0.78 34.32
N LEU A 790 20.37 1.38 33.37
CA LEU A 790 18.90 1.44 33.36
C LEU A 790 18.27 0.36 32.48
N LYS A 791 19.08 -0.56 31.96
CA LYS A 791 18.62 -1.62 31.07
C LYS A 791 17.53 -2.44 31.74
N SER A 792 16.36 -2.44 31.12
CA SER A 792 15.16 -3.03 31.68
C SER A 792 14.15 -3.43 30.61
N LEU A 793 13.29 -4.38 30.98
CA LEU A 793 12.09 -4.82 30.26
C LEU A 793 10.89 -4.51 31.15
N TRP A 794 9.86 -3.90 30.56
CA TRP A 794 8.68 -3.42 31.26
C TRP A 794 7.44 -4.05 30.65
N ARG A 795 6.61 -4.69 31.47
CA ARG A 795 5.25 -5.11 31.11
C ARG A 795 4.30 -4.29 31.98
N MET A 796 3.61 -3.34 31.39
CA MET A 796 2.76 -2.38 32.12
C MET A 796 1.30 -2.53 31.73
N LYS A 797 0.42 -2.42 32.72
CA LYS A 797 -1.03 -2.37 32.53
C LYS A 797 -1.55 -1.03 33.05
N GLY A 798 -2.42 -0.39 32.29
CA GLY A 798 -3.01 0.90 32.65
C GLY A 798 -4.38 0.77 33.32
N GLU A 799 -4.87 1.89 33.85
CA GLU A 799 -6.28 2.01 34.24
C GLU A 799 -7.12 2.46 33.04
N ASN A 800 -8.24 1.78 32.79
CA ASN A 800 -9.22 2.19 31.78
C ASN A 800 -9.99 3.42 32.29
N ARG A 801 -9.52 4.63 31.97
CA ARG A 801 -10.16 5.89 32.41
C ARG A 801 -9.68 7.12 31.63
N TRP A 802 -10.44 8.21 31.75
CA TRP A 802 -10.00 9.55 31.36
C TRP A 802 -8.89 10.08 32.29
N VAL A 803 -7.90 10.75 31.70
CA VAL A 803 -6.73 11.34 32.35
C VAL A 803 -6.61 12.79 31.89
N ASN A 804 -6.49 13.71 32.85
CA ASN A 804 -6.28 15.13 32.51
C ASN A 804 -4.78 15.41 32.25
N PRO A 805 -4.36 15.72 31.01
CA PRO A 805 -2.94 15.83 30.67
C PRO A 805 -2.21 17.02 31.34
N GLN A 806 -2.93 17.90 32.04
CA GLN A 806 -2.39 19.10 32.68
C GLN A 806 -2.49 19.06 34.21
N ALA A 807 -3.47 18.35 34.76
CA ALA A 807 -3.85 18.44 36.17
C ALA A 807 -4.05 17.07 36.86
N GLU A 808 -3.73 15.96 36.19
CA GLU A 808 -3.81 14.62 36.78
C GLU A 808 -3.07 14.54 38.13
N ARG A 809 -3.61 13.75 39.06
CA ARG A 809 -3.07 13.62 40.43
C ARG A 809 -2.63 12.22 40.78
N ASN A 810 -3.07 11.21 40.03
CA ASN A 810 -2.74 9.81 40.28
C ASN A 810 -2.11 9.19 39.03
N SER A 811 -1.23 8.22 39.25
CA SER A 811 -0.72 7.41 38.15
C SER A 811 -1.86 6.74 37.40
N PHE A 812 -1.70 6.60 36.09
CA PHE A 812 -2.57 5.79 35.25
C PHE A 812 -1.92 4.44 34.91
N ILE A 813 -0.73 4.15 35.46
CA ILE A 813 -0.10 2.82 35.42
C ILE A 813 -0.61 2.04 36.64
N ALA A 814 -1.50 1.07 36.38
CA ALA A 814 -2.13 0.26 37.40
C ALA A 814 -1.17 -0.79 37.96
N GLU A 815 -0.46 -1.49 37.07
CA GLU A 815 0.44 -2.59 37.38
C GLU A 815 1.68 -2.53 36.48
N ALA A 816 2.84 -2.90 37.02
CA ALA A 816 4.07 -3.03 36.27
C ALA A 816 4.84 -4.28 36.72
N GLU A 817 5.32 -5.05 35.75
CA GLU A 817 6.35 -6.08 35.92
C GLU A 817 7.61 -5.54 35.26
N VAL A 818 8.68 -5.41 36.05
CA VAL A 818 9.94 -4.81 35.62
C VAL A 818 11.06 -5.81 35.83
N GLU A 819 11.66 -6.24 34.74
CA GLU A 819 12.91 -6.99 34.77
C GLU A 819 14.06 -5.99 34.55
N ILE A 820 14.98 -5.88 35.51
CA ILE A 820 16.05 -4.87 35.50
C ILE A 820 17.34 -5.44 36.07
N ALA A 821 18.48 -5.10 35.46
CA ALA A 821 19.79 -5.44 36.00
C ALA A 821 20.15 -4.51 37.17
N LEU A 822 20.22 -5.05 38.39
CA LEU A 822 20.60 -4.33 39.60
C LEU A 822 21.60 -5.14 40.43
N ASN A 823 22.71 -4.51 40.82
CA ASN A 823 23.78 -5.14 41.63
C ASN A 823 24.46 -6.35 40.96
N GLY A 824 24.59 -6.37 39.64
CA GLY A 824 25.21 -7.48 38.90
C GLY A 824 24.35 -8.72 38.77
N ASP A 825 23.05 -8.64 39.11
CA ASP A 825 22.05 -9.67 38.86
C ASP A 825 20.82 -9.05 38.16
N THR A 826 20.06 -9.86 37.43
CA THR A 826 18.72 -9.48 36.99
C THR A 826 17.71 -9.64 38.13
N LYS A 827 16.87 -8.62 38.36
CA LYS A 827 15.80 -8.62 39.38
C LYS A 827 14.45 -8.41 38.71
N ASN A 828 13.44 -9.12 39.21
CA ASN A 828 12.04 -8.95 38.83
C ASN A 828 11.31 -8.18 39.93
N ILE A 829 10.72 -7.04 39.56
CA ILE A 829 9.96 -6.18 40.46
C ILE A 829 8.55 -6.07 39.91
N ASN A 830 7.59 -6.63 40.64
CA ASN A 830 6.20 -6.73 40.21
C ASN A 830 5.28 -6.01 41.20
N GLY A 831 4.17 -5.49 40.69
CA GLY A 831 3.07 -4.95 41.50
C GLY A 831 2.64 -3.57 41.05
N LYS A 832 1.92 -2.86 41.91
CA LYS A 832 1.43 -1.51 41.61
C LYS A 832 2.55 -0.50 41.87
N PRO A 833 2.83 0.42 40.94
CA PRO A 833 3.84 1.46 41.18
C PRO A 833 3.59 2.25 42.46
N LEU A 834 2.32 2.48 42.83
CA LEU A 834 1.93 3.19 44.06
C LEU A 834 2.38 2.50 45.37
N ASP A 835 2.62 1.19 45.32
CA ASP A 835 3.09 0.40 46.47
C ASP A 835 4.63 0.39 46.56
N TRP A 836 5.34 0.95 45.56
CA TRP A 836 6.79 1.02 45.58
C TRP A 836 7.31 2.03 46.63
N SER A 837 8.51 1.76 47.14
CA SER A 837 9.09 2.56 48.22
C SER A 837 9.24 4.03 47.82
N ASN A 838 8.69 4.93 48.63
CA ASN A 838 8.69 6.38 48.39
C ASN A 838 8.05 6.79 47.05
N HIS A 839 7.04 6.04 46.59
CA HIS A 839 6.31 6.39 45.38
C HIS A 839 5.73 7.82 45.45
N ARG A 840 5.86 8.56 44.36
CA ARG A 840 5.20 9.85 44.13
C ARG A 840 4.82 10.00 42.67
N PHE A 841 3.57 10.39 42.44
CA PHE A 841 3.09 10.85 41.13
C PHE A 841 3.03 12.38 41.06
N ARG A 842 3.35 12.95 39.90
CA ARG A 842 3.07 14.36 39.60
C ARG A 842 3.00 14.62 38.09
N MET A 843 2.20 15.62 37.71
CA MET A 843 2.38 16.29 36.42
C MET A 843 3.54 17.28 36.51
N ARG A 844 4.47 17.21 35.57
CA ARG A 844 5.57 18.19 35.45
C ARG A 844 5.61 18.77 34.05
N LYS A 845 6.11 20.00 33.94
CA LYS A 845 6.36 20.67 32.65
C LYS A 845 7.84 20.86 32.42
N SER A 846 8.27 20.67 31.17
CA SER A 846 9.61 21.03 30.69
C SER A 846 9.45 21.72 29.34
N GLY A 847 9.73 23.03 29.29
CA GLY A 847 9.32 23.87 28.17
C GLY A 847 7.80 23.84 27.98
N ASN A 848 7.33 23.63 26.75
CA ASN A 848 5.92 23.50 26.41
C ASN A 848 5.38 22.06 26.53
N GLN A 849 6.20 21.11 26.99
CA GLN A 849 5.86 19.69 27.05
C GLN A 849 5.49 19.27 28.48
N SER A 850 4.33 18.62 28.62
CA SER A 850 3.87 18.01 29.87
C SER A 850 4.31 16.54 29.97
N TYR A 851 4.63 16.10 31.19
CA TYR A 851 4.98 14.72 31.50
C TYR A 851 4.24 14.26 32.77
N ALA A 852 3.68 13.06 32.72
CA ALA A 852 3.19 12.35 33.89
C ALA A 852 4.37 11.56 34.49
N ARG A 853 4.82 11.96 35.68
CA ARG A 853 5.96 11.35 36.36
C ARG A 853 5.52 10.47 37.50
N ASP A 854 5.89 9.19 37.42
CA ASP A 854 5.99 8.31 38.58
C ASP A 854 7.44 8.26 39.06
N SER A 855 7.67 8.32 40.37
CA SER A 855 9.01 8.28 40.97
C SER A 855 9.03 7.43 42.23
N TRP A 856 10.12 6.72 42.49
CA TRP A 856 10.28 5.78 43.61
C TRP A 856 11.76 5.59 43.96
N ASN A 857 12.04 4.88 45.05
CA ASN A 857 13.41 4.56 45.48
C ASN A 857 13.66 3.05 45.43
N TRP A 858 14.73 2.64 44.76
CA TRP A 858 15.28 1.27 44.83
C TRP A 858 16.75 1.29 45.25
N ASN A 859 17.23 0.16 45.76
CA ASN A 859 18.63 -0.01 46.07
C ASN A 859 19.39 -0.48 44.82
N SER A 860 20.52 0.15 44.58
CA SER A 860 21.48 -0.20 43.52
C SER A 860 22.88 -0.36 44.11
N GLU A 861 23.83 -0.68 43.24
CA GLU A 861 25.24 -0.80 43.64
C GLU A 861 25.86 0.53 44.06
N HIS A 862 25.20 1.64 43.68
CA HIS A 862 25.55 3.00 44.07
C HIS A 862 24.74 3.49 45.29
N GLY A 863 24.14 2.56 46.04
CA GLY A 863 23.30 2.85 47.20
C GLY A 863 21.83 3.07 46.81
N GLN A 864 21.09 3.79 47.68
CA GLN A 864 19.69 4.12 47.43
C GLN A 864 19.58 5.19 46.33
N VAL A 865 18.92 4.83 45.22
CA VAL A 865 18.76 5.66 44.02
C VAL A 865 17.29 6.01 43.83
N SER A 866 17.03 7.24 43.41
CA SER A 866 15.69 7.73 43.09
C SER A 866 15.43 7.50 41.60
N TYR A 867 14.57 6.53 41.29
CA TYR A 867 14.15 6.22 39.92
C TYR A 867 12.88 6.99 39.57
N TRP A 868 12.68 7.24 38.28
CA TRP A 868 11.46 7.85 37.78
C TRP A 868 11.17 7.42 36.35
N ILE A 869 9.89 7.34 35.99
CA ILE A 869 9.41 7.18 34.62
C ILE A 869 8.53 8.38 34.27
N ASP A 870 8.85 9.03 33.14
CA ASP A 870 8.11 10.14 32.57
C ASP A 870 7.34 9.62 31.34
N GLY A 871 6.01 9.61 31.41
CA GLY A 871 5.15 9.50 30.23
C GLY A 871 4.94 10.88 29.62
N GLN A 872 5.44 11.11 28.40
CA GLN A 872 5.25 12.36 27.67
C GLN A 872 3.78 12.50 27.24
N MET A 873 3.07 13.46 27.83
CA MET A 873 1.67 13.69 27.50
C MET A 873 1.53 14.32 26.12
N PRO A 874 0.53 13.95 25.31
CA PRO A 874 0.26 14.64 24.05
C PRO A 874 0.00 16.14 24.29
N ASN A 875 0.36 16.97 23.32
CA ASN A 875 0.02 18.39 23.35
C ASN A 875 -1.50 18.59 23.18
N PRO A 876 -2.06 19.77 23.55
CA PRO A 876 -3.49 20.03 23.46
C PRO A 876 -4.14 19.67 22.13
N THR A 877 -3.54 20.10 21.03
CA THR A 877 -4.05 19.84 19.68
C THR A 877 -4.03 18.35 19.32
N GLU A 878 -3.06 17.59 19.84
CA GLU A 878 -2.95 16.15 19.59
C GLU A 878 -4.07 15.35 20.26
N TYR A 879 -4.34 15.56 21.56
CA TYR A 879 -5.40 14.79 22.23
C TYR A 879 -6.80 15.32 21.90
N GLU A 880 -6.95 16.58 21.51
CA GLU A 880 -8.21 17.08 20.96
C GLU A 880 -8.60 16.31 19.68
N LYS A 881 -7.65 15.92 18.83
CA LYS A 881 -7.90 15.17 17.60
C LYS A 881 -7.83 13.65 17.78
N ASP A 882 -6.98 13.18 18.68
CA ASP A 882 -6.65 11.78 18.93
C ASP A 882 -6.60 11.50 20.45
N PRO A 883 -7.78 11.49 21.11
CA PRO A 883 -7.91 11.41 22.57
C PRO A 883 -7.73 10.01 23.14
N VAL A 884 -7.65 8.96 22.34
CA VAL A 884 -7.64 7.57 22.83
C VAL A 884 -6.25 6.97 22.66
N ARG A 885 -5.64 6.54 23.77
CA ARG A 885 -4.28 5.97 23.76
C ARG A 885 -4.14 4.76 24.66
N GLY A 886 -3.44 3.73 24.18
CA GLY A 886 -2.84 2.72 25.04
C GLY A 886 -1.53 3.22 25.67
N LEU A 887 -1.01 2.47 26.66
CA LEU A 887 0.26 2.84 27.28
C LEU A 887 1.41 2.82 26.26
N SER A 888 1.51 1.81 25.39
CA SER A 888 2.55 1.74 24.34
C SER A 888 2.60 2.95 23.39
N GLN A 889 1.53 3.75 23.36
CA GLN A 889 1.35 4.93 22.49
C GLN A 889 1.83 6.24 23.15
N ILE A 890 2.34 6.15 24.38
CA ILE A 890 2.95 7.25 25.13
C ILE A 890 4.47 7.08 25.04
N ASN A 891 5.19 8.16 24.70
CA ASN A 891 6.65 8.16 24.77
C ASN A 891 7.09 8.15 26.23
N TYR A 892 7.85 7.13 26.64
CA TYR A 892 8.36 7.02 27.99
C TYR A 892 9.86 7.28 28.09
N PHE A 893 10.24 7.96 29.16
CA PHE A 893 11.64 8.17 29.54
C PHE A 893 11.84 7.64 30.96
N LEU A 894 12.83 6.78 31.14
CA LEU A 894 13.23 6.24 32.43
C LEU A 894 14.50 6.96 32.89
N GLY A 895 14.56 7.33 34.16
CA GLY A 895 15.75 7.94 34.72
C GLY A 895 16.05 7.51 36.14
N ALA A 896 17.29 7.79 36.55
CA ALA A 896 17.80 7.55 37.89
C ALA A 896 18.62 8.74 38.38
N ASP A 897 18.33 9.20 39.58
CA ASP A 897 19.06 10.26 40.27
C ASP A 897 19.90 9.66 41.42
N TYR A 898 21.21 9.80 41.31
CA TYR A 898 22.21 9.27 42.24
C TYR A 898 22.57 10.31 43.29
N ARG A 899 22.77 9.87 44.55
CA ARG A 899 23.27 10.75 45.63
C ARG A 899 24.75 11.08 45.51
N SER A 900 25.50 10.25 44.79
CA SER A 900 26.94 10.39 44.58
C SER A 900 27.25 10.28 43.10
N PHE A 901 28.36 10.88 42.69
CA PHE A 901 28.84 10.81 41.32
C PHE A 901 29.12 9.36 40.92
N VAL A 902 28.54 8.93 39.80
CA VAL A 902 28.79 7.62 39.17
C VAL A 902 29.57 7.82 37.87
N PRO A 903 30.46 6.88 37.48
CA PRO A 903 31.30 7.04 36.31
C PRO A 903 30.50 6.95 35.00
N ILE A 904 30.95 7.71 34.00
CA ILE A 904 30.54 7.60 32.60
C ILE A 904 31.80 7.48 31.75
N TYR A 905 31.75 6.55 30.80
CA TYR A 905 32.75 6.34 29.77
C TYR A 905 32.11 6.63 28.42
N ASN A 906 32.65 7.60 27.69
CA ASN A 906 32.17 7.98 26.37
C ASN A 906 33.32 7.93 25.36
N SER A 907 32.99 7.59 24.13
CA SER A 907 33.82 7.84 22.96
C SER A 907 33.86 9.34 22.65
N GLY A 908 35.03 9.84 22.25
CA GLY A 908 35.19 11.19 21.69
C GLY A 908 36.37 11.21 20.72
N PHE A 909 36.51 12.31 19.97
CA PHE A 909 37.69 12.55 19.13
C PHE A 909 38.96 12.57 20.01
N GLY A 910 39.63 11.42 20.14
CA GLY A 910 40.84 11.25 20.99
C GLY A 910 40.86 10.06 21.95
N GLY A 911 39.83 9.20 22.00
CA GLY A 911 39.81 7.97 22.82
C GLY A 911 38.68 7.93 23.87
N VAL A 912 38.83 7.06 24.88
CA VAL A 912 37.86 6.89 25.97
C VAL A 912 37.96 8.06 26.96
N ASN A 913 36.91 8.88 27.04
CA ASN A 913 36.82 9.97 28.00
C ASN A 913 36.09 9.49 29.28
N GLU A 914 36.77 9.60 30.42
CA GLU A 914 36.19 9.31 31.73
C GLU A 914 35.61 10.60 32.35
N SER A 915 34.38 10.50 32.83
CA SER A 915 33.65 11.59 33.49
C SER A 915 32.70 11.01 34.55
N THR A 916 31.92 11.86 35.21
CA THR A 916 30.92 11.41 36.19
C THR A 916 29.60 12.12 36.03
N THR A 917 28.49 11.47 36.38
CA THR A 917 27.15 12.06 36.47
C THR A 917 26.50 11.79 37.82
N THR A 918 25.47 12.58 38.14
CA THR A 918 24.53 12.28 39.22
C THR A 918 23.15 11.88 38.69
N ASN A 919 22.96 11.78 37.38
CA ASN A 919 21.74 11.25 36.78
C ASN A 919 22.01 10.47 35.49
N ASP A 920 21.17 9.47 35.23
CA ASP A 920 21.05 8.82 33.93
C ASP A 920 19.61 8.96 33.42
N THR A 921 19.44 9.02 32.10
CA THR A 921 18.12 9.02 31.46
C THR A 921 18.19 8.23 30.15
N VAL A 922 17.19 7.38 29.94
CA VAL A 922 17.03 6.54 28.75
C VAL A 922 15.63 6.68 28.20
N LYS A 923 15.46 6.40 26.90
CA LYS A 923 14.15 6.30 26.27
C LYS A 923 13.67 4.85 26.32
N LEU A 924 12.39 4.63 26.58
CA LEU A 924 11.76 3.33 26.40
C LEU A 924 11.04 3.29 25.05
N VAL A 925 11.05 2.14 24.39
CA VAL A 925 10.37 1.87 23.12
C VAL A 925 9.60 0.57 23.21
N SER A 926 8.50 0.48 22.48
CA SER A 926 7.70 -0.74 22.39
C SER A 926 8.49 -1.88 21.73
N GLY A 927 8.38 -3.08 22.27
CA GLY A 927 9.01 -4.29 21.73
C GLY A 927 9.62 -5.18 22.80
N HIS A 928 10.09 -6.35 22.36
CA HIS A 928 10.72 -7.36 23.20
C HIS A 928 12.00 -7.91 22.55
N PRO A 929 13.06 -8.27 23.32
CA PRO A 929 14.29 -8.80 22.75
C PRO A 929 14.14 -10.08 21.91
N SER A 930 13.06 -10.83 22.11
CA SER A 930 12.75 -12.03 21.31
C SER A 930 12.15 -11.74 19.95
N ASP A 931 11.70 -10.50 19.69
CA ASP A 931 11.06 -10.11 18.43
C ASP A 931 11.98 -10.48 17.25
N PRO A 932 11.44 -11.00 16.13
CA PRO A 932 12.25 -11.29 14.95
C PRO A 932 12.80 -9.99 14.35
N ALA A 933 13.98 -10.08 13.71
CA ALA A 933 14.48 -8.97 12.89
C ALA A 933 13.54 -8.75 11.71
N GLN A 934 13.37 -7.49 11.30
CA GLN A 934 12.52 -7.10 10.20
C GLN A 934 13.11 -7.51 8.84
N GLU A 935 12.25 -7.63 7.83
CA GLU A 935 12.69 -7.80 6.45
C GLU A 935 13.49 -6.55 6.02
N GLY A 936 14.68 -6.77 5.45
CA GLY A 936 15.61 -5.69 5.10
C GLY A 936 16.54 -5.22 6.23
N SER A 937 16.46 -5.82 7.42
CA SER A 937 17.40 -5.54 8.52
C SER A 937 18.83 -5.93 8.16
N MET A 938 19.78 -5.07 8.52
CA MET A 938 21.18 -5.21 8.10
C MET A 938 22.00 -5.88 9.20
N LEU A 939 22.48 -7.10 8.95
CA LEU A 939 23.41 -7.77 9.85
C LEU A 939 24.74 -7.02 9.92
N GLN A 940 25.09 -6.54 11.11
CA GLN A 940 26.37 -5.95 11.45
C GLN A 940 27.27 -6.99 12.10
N THR A 941 28.54 -6.96 11.74
CA THR A 941 29.61 -7.67 12.43
C THR A 941 30.72 -6.67 12.77
N ARG A 942 31.22 -6.71 14.00
CA ARG A 942 32.35 -5.92 14.46
C ARG A 942 33.35 -6.84 15.14
N SER A 943 34.62 -6.70 14.79
CA SER A 943 35.69 -7.57 15.30
C SER A 943 36.90 -6.73 15.67
N PHE A 944 37.29 -6.77 16.95
CA PHE A 944 38.41 -6.01 17.48
C PHE A 944 39.26 -6.85 18.42
N SER A 945 40.58 -6.63 18.41
CA SER A 945 41.51 -7.31 19.31
C SER A 945 42.52 -6.33 19.89
N GLU A 946 42.67 -6.33 21.22
CA GLU A 946 43.62 -5.49 21.95
C GLU A 946 44.05 -6.18 23.26
N GLY A 947 45.33 -6.08 23.63
CA GLY A 947 45.84 -6.63 24.89
C GLY A 947 45.66 -8.14 25.08
N GLY A 948 45.56 -8.91 23.99
CA GLY A 948 45.29 -10.36 24.06
C GLY A 948 43.83 -10.73 24.27
N VAL A 949 42.91 -9.77 24.28
CA VAL A 949 41.47 -9.96 24.26
C VAL A 949 40.96 -9.73 22.84
N SER A 950 40.05 -10.57 22.36
CA SER A 950 39.37 -10.36 21.08
C SER A 950 37.86 -10.46 21.24
N ILE A 951 37.13 -9.53 20.63
CA ILE A 951 35.68 -9.41 20.67
C ILE A 951 35.16 -9.44 19.24
N GLU A 952 34.24 -10.36 18.96
CA GLU A 952 33.42 -10.36 17.75
C GLU A 952 31.96 -10.21 18.15
N THR A 953 31.29 -9.14 17.74
CA THR A 953 29.88 -8.90 18.05
C THR A 953 29.05 -8.83 16.77
N ARG A 954 27.89 -9.50 16.79
CA ARG A 954 26.94 -9.60 15.68
C ARG A 954 25.56 -9.17 16.13
N PHE A 955 24.94 -8.28 15.37
CA PHE A 955 23.65 -7.68 15.68
C PHE A 955 22.99 -7.10 14.43
N TYR A 956 21.70 -6.79 14.49
CA TYR A 956 20.96 -6.18 13.39
C TYR A 956 20.78 -4.69 13.62
N TRP A 957 21.03 -3.92 12.57
CA TRP A 957 20.46 -2.59 12.38
C TRP A 957 19.10 -2.71 11.68
N PRO A 958 18.15 -1.81 11.97
CA PRO A 958 16.90 -1.74 11.23
C PRO A 958 17.14 -1.40 9.75
N PRO A 959 16.15 -1.65 8.87
CA PRO A 959 16.25 -1.30 7.46
C PRO A 959 16.59 0.18 7.25
N TYR A 960 17.37 0.48 6.20
CA TYR A 960 17.76 1.85 5.89
C TYR A 960 16.51 2.74 5.67
N PRO A 961 16.45 3.95 6.23
CA PRO A 961 15.32 4.84 6.02
C PRO A 961 15.19 5.21 4.53
N LYS A 962 13.96 5.16 4.00
CA LYS A 962 13.67 5.54 2.62
C LYS A 962 13.20 7.01 2.60
N GLY A 963 13.99 7.91 2.03
CA GLY A 963 13.70 9.36 1.91
C GLY A 963 14.97 10.23 1.96
N PRO A 964 14.89 11.56 1.70
CA PRO A 964 16.05 12.44 1.80
C PRO A 964 16.54 12.56 3.25
N THR A 965 17.55 11.76 3.62
CA THR A 965 18.15 11.79 4.96
C THR A 965 19.44 12.59 4.97
N ALA A 966 19.48 13.71 5.70
CA ALA A 966 20.72 14.39 6.07
C ALA A 966 21.43 13.62 7.20
N GLY A 967 21.90 12.42 6.85
CA GLY A 967 22.49 11.44 7.75
C GLY A 967 21.46 10.71 8.65
N TYR A 968 21.75 9.44 8.95
CA TYR A 968 20.88 8.53 9.70
C TYR A 968 21.70 7.84 10.79
N THR A 969 21.15 7.76 12.01
CA THR A 969 21.75 6.99 13.12
C THR A 969 20.94 5.70 13.34
N SER A 970 21.53 4.56 13.01
CA SER A 970 20.97 3.22 13.17
C SER A 970 21.02 2.77 14.63
N PRO A 971 19.87 2.59 15.32
CA PRO A 971 19.85 1.96 16.64
C PRO A 971 20.08 0.45 16.53
N LEU A 972 20.28 -0.21 17.67
CA LEU A 972 20.17 -1.67 17.75
C LEU A 972 18.72 -2.07 17.51
N GLU A 973 18.50 -2.99 16.58
CA GLU A 973 17.23 -3.70 16.46
C GLU A 973 17.26 -4.99 17.27
N LYS A 974 18.25 -5.86 17.03
CA LYS A 974 18.33 -7.18 17.65
C LYS A 974 19.76 -7.69 17.80
N TRP A 975 20.08 -8.28 18.95
CA TRP A 975 21.33 -9.01 19.14
C TRP A 975 21.31 -10.39 18.45
N VAL A 976 22.44 -10.80 17.86
CA VAL A 976 22.66 -12.18 17.44
C VAL A 976 23.50 -12.90 18.48
N GLN A 977 24.75 -12.47 18.65
CA GLN A 977 25.67 -12.97 19.68
C GLN A 977 26.91 -12.08 19.76
N THR A 978 27.63 -12.16 20.89
CA THR A 978 29.00 -11.64 21.02
C THR A 978 29.93 -12.74 21.51
N ILE A 979 31.05 -12.96 20.82
CA ILE A 979 32.10 -13.91 21.19
C ILE A 979 33.29 -13.13 21.74
N ILE A 980 33.74 -13.48 22.95
CA ILE A 980 34.91 -12.88 23.61
C ILE A 980 35.94 -13.95 23.91
N THR A 981 37.18 -13.75 23.49
CA THR A 981 38.30 -14.67 23.70
C THR A 981 39.46 -13.98 24.42
N GLY A 982 40.34 -14.75 25.06
CA GLY A 982 41.53 -14.26 25.77
C GLY A 982 41.34 -14.00 27.27
N LEU A 983 40.09 -13.88 27.74
CA LEU A 983 39.75 -13.68 29.16
C LEU A 983 39.57 -14.99 29.95
N THR A 984 39.21 -16.07 29.27
CA THR A 984 38.96 -17.39 29.85
C THR A 984 39.63 -18.47 28.97
N ALA A 985 39.74 -19.69 29.47
CA ALA A 985 40.30 -20.82 28.71
C ALA A 985 39.49 -21.13 27.44
N GLU A 986 38.16 -21.13 27.56
CA GLU A 986 37.22 -21.30 26.45
C GLU A 986 36.55 -19.96 26.10
N PRO A 987 36.15 -19.71 24.84
CA PRO A 987 35.43 -18.50 24.45
C PRO A 987 34.16 -18.24 25.29
N ILE A 988 33.93 -16.98 25.65
CA ILE A 988 32.67 -16.49 26.21
C ILE A 988 31.74 -16.19 25.04
N ILE A 989 30.51 -16.69 25.10
CA ILE A 989 29.47 -16.41 24.10
C ILE A 989 28.32 -15.74 24.84
N LEU A 990 28.03 -14.49 24.47
CA LEU A 990 26.93 -13.72 25.03
C LEU A 990 25.75 -13.71 24.05
N LYS A 991 24.57 -14.00 24.56
CA LYS A 991 23.29 -13.94 23.82
C LYS A 991 22.21 -13.18 24.60
N GLY A 992 22.37 -13.06 25.91
CA GLY A 992 21.42 -12.37 26.79
C GLY A 992 21.27 -10.89 26.45
N TYR A 993 20.07 -10.38 26.66
CA TYR A 993 19.77 -8.95 26.47
C TYR A 993 20.51 -8.07 27.49
N PHE A 994 20.53 -8.47 28.76
CA PHE A 994 21.16 -7.71 29.84
C PHE A 994 22.70 -7.73 29.79
N SER A 995 23.31 -8.75 29.18
CA SER A 995 24.76 -8.91 29.09
C SER A 995 25.42 -8.05 28.02
N GLN A 996 24.67 -7.41 27.12
CA GLN A 996 25.21 -6.71 25.94
C GLN A 996 24.48 -5.39 25.68
N THR A 997 25.15 -4.24 25.78
CA THR A 997 24.57 -2.93 25.47
C THR A 997 25.25 -2.27 24.28
N TYR A 998 24.44 -1.66 23.41
CA TYR A 998 24.86 -0.89 22.23
C TYR A 998 24.40 0.56 22.33
N ARG A 999 25.26 1.49 21.93
CA ARG A 999 24.90 2.89 21.71
C ARG A 999 25.70 3.45 20.53
N PRO A 1000 25.03 3.83 19.43
CA PRO A 1000 25.69 4.51 18.33
C PRO A 1000 25.96 5.98 18.65
N GLY A 1001 27.06 6.51 18.11
CA GLY A 1001 27.27 7.94 17.95
C GLY A 1001 26.39 8.53 16.85
N HIS A 1002 26.42 9.85 16.71
CA HIS A 1002 25.70 10.54 15.63
C HIS A 1002 26.13 9.99 14.27
N HIS A 1003 25.17 9.57 13.45
CA HIS A 1003 25.38 8.90 12.16
C HIS A 1003 26.21 7.61 12.22
N ASN A 1004 26.23 6.93 13.38
CA ASN A 1004 27.07 5.76 13.65
C ASN A 1004 28.57 6.01 13.36
N PHE A 1005 29.04 7.26 13.41
CA PHE A 1005 30.46 7.55 13.16
C PHE A 1005 31.38 6.77 14.09
N TRP A 1006 30.94 6.57 15.32
CA TRP A 1006 31.53 5.67 16.30
C TRP A 1006 30.42 4.86 16.97
N GLU A 1007 30.81 3.82 17.70
CA GLU A 1007 29.91 2.88 18.35
C GLU A 1007 30.47 2.48 19.71
N ASP A 1008 29.59 2.50 20.70
CA ASP A 1008 29.91 2.23 22.10
C ASP A 1008 29.23 0.93 22.51
N PHE A 1009 30.01 0.00 23.08
CA PHE A 1009 29.54 -1.29 23.57
C PHE A 1009 29.91 -1.50 25.04
N VAL A 1010 28.99 -2.09 25.79
CA VAL A 1010 29.24 -2.59 27.15
C VAL A 1010 28.83 -4.05 27.22
N PHE A 1011 29.76 -4.92 27.58
CA PHE A 1011 29.51 -6.33 27.81
C PHE A 1011 29.69 -6.65 29.30
N GLU A 1012 28.68 -7.24 29.93
CA GLU A 1012 28.74 -7.69 31.33
C GLU A 1012 28.45 -9.21 31.37
N PRO A 1013 29.48 -10.07 31.20
CA PRO A 1013 29.28 -11.49 30.98
C PRO A 1013 28.47 -12.21 32.08
N ILE A 1014 28.59 -11.77 33.33
CA ILE A 1014 27.88 -12.39 34.47
C ILE A 1014 26.36 -12.27 34.37
N LEU A 1015 25.84 -11.34 33.56
CA LEU A 1015 24.41 -11.17 33.29
C LEU A 1015 23.90 -12.09 32.16
N ASP A 1016 24.75 -12.94 31.59
CA ASP A 1016 24.34 -13.90 30.56
C ASP A 1016 23.90 -15.22 31.19
N GLU A 1017 22.66 -15.63 30.92
CA GLU A 1017 22.06 -16.83 31.49
C GLU A 1017 22.75 -18.13 31.05
N GLU A 1018 23.42 -18.13 29.90
CA GLU A 1018 24.14 -19.28 29.37
C GLU A 1018 25.61 -19.37 29.87
N LEU A 1019 26.07 -18.42 30.71
CA LEU A 1019 27.46 -18.41 31.17
C LEU A 1019 27.71 -19.45 32.27
N ASP A 1020 28.65 -20.37 32.03
CA ASP A 1020 28.99 -21.42 32.98
C ASP A 1020 29.79 -20.92 34.20
N SER A 1021 29.70 -21.66 35.32
CA SER A 1021 30.34 -21.30 36.59
C SER A 1021 31.87 -21.34 36.56
N SER A 1022 32.47 -22.08 35.62
CA SER A 1022 33.93 -22.10 35.43
C SER A 1022 34.41 -20.76 34.87
N LYS A 1023 33.75 -20.26 33.82
CA LYS A 1023 34.03 -18.96 33.20
C LYS A 1023 33.79 -17.81 34.17
N ILE A 1024 32.71 -17.86 34.96
CA ILE A 1024 32.47 -16.87 36.03
C ILE A 1024 33.65 -16.84 37.02
N SER A 1025 34.12 -18.01 37.47
CA SER A 1025 35.25 -18.12 38.39
C SER A 1025 36.55 -17.58 37.80
N GLU A 1026 36.80 -17.82 36.52
CA GLU A 1026 37.96 -17.29 35.79
C GLU A 1026 37.90 -15.76 35.64
N LEU A 1027 36.74 -15.21 35.27
CA LEU A 1027 36.52 -13.76 35.17
C LEU A 1027 36.72 -13.07 36.52
N GLN A 1028 36.18 -13.64 37.60
CA GLN A 1028 36.37 -13.13 38.96
C GLN A 1028 37.84 -13.13 39.38
N LYS A 1029 38.57 -14.23 39.11
CA LYS A 1029 40.03 -14.31 39.37
C LYS A 1029 40.82 -13.24 38.60
N ARG A 1030 40.38 -12.91 37.38
CA ARG A 1030 40.98 -11.85 36.55
C ARG A 1030 40.44 -10.45 36.83
N ASN A 1031 39.59 -10.30 37.85
CA ASN A 1031 38.95 -9.04 38.21
C ASN A 1031 38.29 -8.38 36.98
N VAL A 1032 37.46 -9.13 36.26
CA VAL A 1032 36.69 -8.66 35.10
C VAL A 1032 35.22 -8.62 35.50
N ARG A 1033 34.59 -7.45 35.38
CA ARG A 1033 33.15 -7.26 35.55
C ARG A 1033 32.50 -6.89 34.23
N GLN A 1034 32.91 -5.76 33.66
CA GLN A 1034 32.40 -5.25 32.38
C GLN A 1034 33.57 -5.06 31.41
N ILE A 1035 33.27 -5.18 30.12
CA ILE A 1035 34.19 -4.96 29.02
C ILE A 1035 33.58 -3.87 28.16
N LEU A 1036 34.32 -2.78 27.99
CA LEU A 1036 33.93 -1.66 27.14
C LEU A 1036 34.64 -1.80 25.80
N LEU A 1037 33.92 -1.59 24.72
CA LEU A 1037 34.48 -1.50 23.38
C LEU A 1037 33.99 -0.19 22.76
N PHE A 1038 34.93 0.68 22.39
CA PHE A 1038 34.64 1.95 21.74
C PHE A 1038 35.32 1.97 20.37
N THR A 1039 34.57 2.21 19.31
CA THR A 1039 35.14 2.34 17.96
C THR A 1039 35.57 3.78 17.69
N ASP A 1040 36.57 3.95 16.81
CA ASP A 1040 36.96 5.27 16.32
C ASP A 1040 35.90 5.85 15.35
N PRO A 1041 35.93 7.17 15.11
CA PRO A 1041 35.27 7.73 13.94
C PRO A 1041 35.73 6.91 12.72
N TRP A 1042 34.80 6.35 11.95
CA TRP A 1042 35.00 5.48 10.76
C TRP A 1042 35.09 3.97 11.02
N GLY A 1043 35.08 3.50 12.27
CA GLY A 1043 35.00 2.08 12.62
C GLY A 1043 36.19 1.23 12.18
N GLN A 1044 37.34 1.84 11.93
CA GLN A 1044 38.57 1.18 11.46
C GLN A 1044 39.43 0.66 12.62
N SER A 1045 39.31 1.27 13.80
CA SER A 1045 40.00 0.84 15.02
C SER A 1045 39.05 0.87 16.22
N GLY A 1046 39.39 0.09 17.25
CA GLY A 1046 38.59 -0.03 18.46
C GLY A 1046 39.47 -0.10 19.69
N THR A 1047 39.02 0.52 20.78
CA THR A 1047 39.68 0.48 22.09
C THR A 1047 38.87 -0.41 23.03
N ILE A 1048 39.52 -1.41 23.61
CA ILE A 1048 38.97 -2.31 24.62
C ILE A 1048 39.43 -1.83 26.01
N LYS A 1049 38.49 -1.71 26.95
CA LYS A 1049 38.79 -1.47 28.38
C LYS A 1049 38.04 -2.46 29.26
N ILE A 1050 38.59 -2.74 30.44
CA ILE A 1050 37.96 -3.60 31.44
C ILE A 1050 37.62 -2.78 32.67
N ILE A 1051 36.38 -2.92 33.15
CA ILE A 1051 35.99 -2.48 34.49
C ILE A 1051 36.10 -3.68 35.42
N GLY A 1052 36.89 -3.55 36.49
CA GLY A 1052 37.04 -4.60 37.49
C GLY A 1052 35.87 -4.69 38.46
N LEU A 1053 35.88 -5.73 39.32
CA LEU A 1053 34.90 -5.90 40.40
C LEU A 1053 34.92 -4.73 41.41
N ASN A 1054 36.04 -4.00 41.47
CA ASN A 1054 36.21 -2.79 42.26
C ASN A 1054 35.69 -1.50 41.59
N GLY A 1055 35.09 -1.62 40.39
CA GLY A 1055 34.56 -0.49 39.62
C GLY A 1055 35.62 0.38 38.94
N LYS A 1056 36.91 -0.04 38.92
CA LYS A 1056 37.99 0.73 38.29
C LYS A 1056 38.25 0.28 36.86
N LEU A 1057 38.45 1.26 35.97
CA LEU A 1057 38.85 1.06 34.58
C LEU A 1057 40.33 0.66 34.47
N ARG A 1058 40.64 -0.28 33.57
CA ARG A 1058 42.01 -0.69 33.20
C ARG A 1058 42.09 -1.16 31.75
N ASP A 1059 43.32 -1.25 31.25
CA ASP A 1059 43.61 -1.91 29.97
C ASP A 1059 43.41 -3.44 30.08
N PRO A 1060 43.06 -4.11 28.96
CA PRO A 1060 42.75 -5.54 28.91
C PRO A 1060 43.80 -6.45 29.56
#